data_AF-A0A8H3GTH7-F1
#
_entry.id   AF-A0A8H3GTH7-F1
#
_cell.length_a   1.000
_cell.length_b   1.000
_cell.length_c   1.000
_cell.angle_alpha   90.00
_cell.angle_beta   90.00
_cell.angle_gamma   90.00
#
_symmetry.space_group_name_H-M   'P 1'
#
loop_
_entity.id
_entity.type
_entity.pdbx_description
1 polymer ?
#
loop_
_entity_poly.entity_id
_entity_poly.type
_entity_poly.pdbx_seq_one_letter_code
_entity_poly.pdbx_strand_id
1 'polypeptide(L)'
;MPDMLLRGPSSSLSRAPPPEAAAARLVHTLRQEESSVLSLSADERFIYSGSQGMDIYVWDRHTFSHTASLQGHTDSVLALIHSPERQWLFSSSGDSTVRIWCTQTLSPLYTIIPHGESGDIFSLSYVHTPTQQRLIFGCQNTSIQWVDLSPCTLQPPSCQLGLGDISPAGSVYGSFSSNAGADNGIPSQSTPGAQTPVSSSTPPKHKFFDSFPQPAGRPSAPQRPSTAVLTTASKLSLQRTSPITTPNPKKSTNCDGANPAEPTDKSENDPRVLTVPAECVVNSAHYGYIYCMALVRDASGDQLWELPPDNNPVLKHTFSHEFPLPSDPPAPSAEETDEDVGGAVLALAVRDGTIFAGGQAGRIAVWDVETATLVRVLVAAEGVDVLSLSVLGQDLYACTADGYVHRWSSTFQHIAVYHAHSGIILSSIAISSSGVFITGAGDSSVKIWDVGSARGRRRGNSKGVWPSEPVDDIHDGDVLGLVYEDELEAEGADDPSNALIFALSKFVAIPSVSSAREDCKQAAVWLKKCFSQLGADSYLVSSTENVNSLVVATFRGRPPAPGAPRRPRILFYGHYDVISAPPYGWLSDPFKLSGNNGALYGRGVSDDKGPILAVAFAVSSLLSRRMLDVDVVMLVEGEEEAGSAGFKGLFESVKDRVGEIDCILVSNSFWIDDVTPCVTYGLRGVVHSSIEISSERPDVHSGVEGGAIVEPMVDMVKVLATLASGSKVLIPSFYDKIRPQPEEERVLYEKIAKVTKTTPASIASRWSEPSLSIHSLNVSGPGNATVIPSSVKAKVSIRIVPDQDTDEIAASLVNHVNNAFAELQSPNVLKVQIDRTADWWLGELDDEYFHALEDAVRNEWQVEPLRIREGGSIPSVPFLEKALGCHALHLPMGQSSDQAHLQNERISVNNLRKGQAVIERFLVSLGKRELS
;
A
#
# COMPACT_ATOMS: atom_id res chain seq x y z
N MET A 1 50.66 -1.20 -8.12
CA MET A 1 49.93 -1.64 -6.90
C MET A 1 48.65 -2.29 -7.38
N PRO A 2 48.33 -3.52 -6.94
CA PRO A 2 47.07 -4.19 -7.25
C PRO A 2 45.96 -3.79 -6.25
N ASP A 3 44.85 -4.54 -6.26
CA ASP A 3 43.69 -4.49 -5.37
C ASP A 3 42.68 -3.36 -5.62
N MET A 4 42.02 -3.43 -6.78
CA MET A 4 40.72 -2.79 -7.02
C MET A 4 39.78 -3.65 -7.88
N LEU A 5 39.60 -4.93 -7.53
CA LEU A 5 38.59 -5.82 -8.10
C LEU A 5 38.14 -6.85 -7.04
N LEU A 6 36.95 -6.63 -6.47
CA LEU A 6 36.01 -7.59 -5.83
C LEU A 6 35.15 -6.87 -4.76
N ARG A 7 34.05 -6.27 -5.20
CA ARG A 7 32.83 -6.09 -4.39
C ARG A 7 31.65 -6.48 -5.27
N GLY A 8 30.88 -7.47 -4.83
CA GLY A 8 29.56 -7.77 -5.40
C GLY A 8 28.55 -6.67 -5.05
N PRO A 9 27.29 -6.78 -5.51
CA PRO A 9 26.25 -5.82 -5.18
C PRO A 9 26.07 -5.72 -3.67
N SER A 10 26.02 -4.50 -3.13
CA SER A 10 25.88 -4.26 -1.70
C SER A 10 24.43 -4.45 -1.26
N SER A 11 24.19 -5.53 -0.51
CA SER A 11 22.93 -5.77 0.20
C SER A 11 22.79 -4.86 1.43
N SER A 12 22.27 -3.64 1.25
CA SER A 12 21.71 -2.82 2.34
C SER A 12 20.92 -1.60 1.81
N LEU A 13 19.65 -1.80 1.43
CA LEU A 13 18.66 -0.72 1.28
C LEU A 13 17.72 -0.61 2.50
N SER A 14 18.25 -0.90 3.69
CA SER A 14 17.63 -0.59 4.97
C SER A 14 18.08 0.81 5.43
N ARG A 15 17.35 1.84 5.00
CA ARG A 15 17.52 3.21 5.54
C ARG A 15 17.26 3.16 7.06
N ALA A 16 18.16 3.73 7.86
CA ALA A 16 17.97 3.80 9.30
C ALA A 16 16.66 4.53 9.64
N PRO A 17 15.91 4.08 10.67
CA PRO A 17 14.64 4.69 11.03
C PRO A 17 14.81 6.16 11.46
N PRO A 18 13.79 7.01 11.28
CA PRO A 18 13.79 8.37 11.82
C PRO A 18 13.82 8.36 13.36
N PRO A 19 14.19 9.47 14.03
CA PRO A 19 14.23 9.56 15.49
C PRO A 19 12.87 9.29 16.15
N GLU A 20 12.88 8.93 17.44
CA GLU A 20 11.83 8.38 18.32
C GLU A 20 10.38 8.98 18.29
N ALA A 21 10.09 9.99 17.49
CA ALA A 21 8.81 10.72 17.46
C ALA A 21 7.56 9.88 17.13
N ALA A 22 7.71 8.65 16.62
CA ALA A 22 6.62 7.72 16.29
C ALA A 22 6.53 6.48 17.22
N ALA A 23 7.19 6.51 18.38
CA ALA A 23 7.17 5.40 19.34
C ALA A 23 5.79 5.18 19.98
N ALA A 24 5.44 3.91 20.24
CA ALA A 24 4.22 3.54 20.93
C ALA A 24 4.20 4.04 22.37
N ARG A 25 3.07 4.55 22.86
CA ARG A 25 2.95 5.02 24.24
C ARG A 25 2.64 3.85 25.17
N LEU A 26 3.55 3.52 26.08
CA LEU A 26 3.27 2.56 27.15
C LEU A 26 2.10 3.07 28.02
N VAL A 27 1.02 2.29 28.10
CA VAL A 27 -0.16 2.55 28.94
C VAL A 27 0.02 1.91 30.31
N HIS A 28 0.42 0.63 30.32
CA HIS A 28 0.50 -0.16 31.54
C HIS A 28 1.49 -1.32 31.43
N THR A 29 1.88 -1.88 32.57
CA THR A 29 2.67 -3.12 32.66
C THR A 29 2.09 -4.00 33.75
N LEU A 30 1.52 -5.13 33.34
CA LEU A 30 1.12 -6.22 34.23
C LEU A 30 2.35 -7.09 34.52
N ARG A 31 2.41 -7.73 35.69
CA ARG A 31 3.48 -8.67 36.05
C ARG A 31 2.89 -9.93 36.67
N GLN A 32 3.38 -11.09 36.20
CA GLN A 32 3.07 -12.39 36.77
C GLN A 32 4.25 -12.92 37.59
N GLU A 33 4.03 -13.97 38.39
CA GLU A 33 4.98 -14.45 39.40
C GLU A 33 6.17 -15.20 38.76
N GLU A 34 7.27 -14.48 38.53
CA GLU A 34 8.59 -14.99 38.06
C GLU A 34 8.53 -16.04 36.93
N SER A 35 7.60 -15.86 35.99
CA SER A 35 7.35 -16.80 34.90
C SER A 35 7.16 -16.08 33.57
N SER A 36 7.80 -16.57 32.51
CA SER A 36 7.70 -16.02 31.16
C SER A 36 6.26 -16.03 30.64
N VAL A 37 5.87 -14.96 29.95
CA VAL A 37 4.62 -14.91 29.20
C VAL A 37 4.88 -15.55 27.84
N LEU A 38 4.35 -16.75 27.61
CA LEU A 38 4.59 -17.51 26.37
C LEU A 38 3.53 -17.23 25.30
N SER A 39 2.31 -16.93 25.72
CA SER A 39 1.16 -16.72 24.83
C SER A 39 0.19 -15.67 25.37
N LEU A 40 -0.48 -14.97 24.46
CA LEU A 40 -1.46 -13.93 24.77
C LEU A 40 -2.75 -14.12 23.97
N SER A 41 -3.88 -13.80 24.60
CA SER A 41 -5.16 -13.59 23.91
C SER A 41 -6.00 -12.55 24.66
N ALA A 42 -7.05 -12.02 24.04
CA ALA A 42 -7.92 -11.03 24.68
C ALA A 42 -9.35 -11.10 24.14
N ASP A 43 -10.30 -10.67 24.96
CA ASP A 43 -11.67 -10.39 24.58
C ASP A 43 -12.08 -8.94 24.91
N GLU A 44 -13.38 -8.64 24.99
CA GLU A 44 -13.88 -7.31 25.34
C GLU A 44 -13.59 -6.89 26.78
N ARG A 45 -13.46 -7.86 27.69
CA ARG A 45 -13.37 -7.69 29.14
C ARG A 45 -12.02 -8.07 29.72
N PHE A 46 -11.35 -9.08 29.17
CA PHE A 46 -10.17 -9.70 29.75
C PHE A 46 -8.97 -9.77 28.79
N ILE A 47 -7.78 -9.71 29.37
CA ILE A 47 -6.52 -10.11 28.75
C ILE A 47 -6.11 -11.44 29.42
N TYR A 48 -5.72 -12.41 28.60
CA TYR A 48 -5.29 -13.74 29.01
C TYR A 48 -3.79 -13.88 28.73
N SER A 49 -2.98 -14.22 29.75
CA SER A 49 -1.55 -14.51 29.58
C SER A 49 -1.22 -15.94 29.98
N GLY A 50 -0.75 -16.73 29.01
CA GLY A 50 -0.30 -18.10 29.19
C GLY A 50 1.11 -18.12 29.78
N SER A 51 1.27 -18.82 30.89
CA SER A 51 2.49 -18.88 31.68
C SER A 51 3.37 -20.06 31.30
N GLN A 52 4.69 -19.90 31.38
CA GLN A 52 5.63 -21.02 31.46
C GLN A 52 5.37 -21.88 32.72
N GLY A 53 4.86 -21.26 33.79
CA GLY A 53 4.44 -21.92 35.02
C GLY A 53 3.00 -22.45 34.99
N MET A 54 2.60 -23.12 33.90
CA MET A 54 1.34 -23.86 33.65
C MET A 54 -0.02 -23.12 33.74
N ASP A 55 -0.11 -22.00 34.46
CA ASP A 55 -1.36 -21.27 34.66
C ASP A 55 -1.66 -20.27 33.52
N ILE A 56 -2.94 -19.91 33.36
CA ILE A 56 -3.37 -18.79 32.51
C ILE A 56 -3.85 -17.66 33.41
N TYR A 57 -3.14 -16.55 33.48
CA TYR A 57 -3.56 -15.38 34.26
C TYR A 57 -4.60 -14.56 33.49
N VAL A 58 -5.67 -14.17 34.18
CA VAL A 58 -6.80 -13.39 33.64
C VAL A 58 -6.78 -12.00 34.26
N TRP A 59 -6.65 -10.97 33.42
CA TRP A 59 -6.55 -9.57 33.82
C TRP A 59 -7.73 -8.79 33.26
N ASP A 60 -8.40 -7.97 34.08
CA ASP A 60 -9.48 -7.11 33.59
C ASP A 60 -8.92 -5.98 32.72
N ARG A 61 -9.45 -5.83 31.51
CA ARG A 61 -8.94 -4.93 30.47
C ARG A 61 -9.16 -3.44 30.77
N HIS A 62 -10.05 -3.11 31.71
CA HIS A 62 -10.42 -1.74 32.04
C HIS A 62 -9.73 -1.24 33.31
N THR A 63 -9.55 -2.13 34.29
CA THR A 63 -8.93 -1.83 35.59
C THR A 63 -7.48 -2.28 35.70
N PHE A 64 -7.03 -3.16 34.80
CA PHE A 64 -5.72 -3.82 34.82
C PHE A 64 -5.44 -4.65 36.08
N SER A 65 -6.48 -5.01 36.85
CA SER A 65 -6.33 -5.91 37.99
C SER A 65 -6.39 -7.38 37.58
N HIS A 66 -5.56 -8.20 38.23
CA HIS A 66 -5.71 -9.65 38.22
C HIS A 66 -7.11 -10.02 38.72
N THR A 67 -7.80 -10.88 37.96
CA THR A 67 -9.18 -11.30 38.22
C THR A 67 -9.25 -12.77 38.61
N ALA A 68 -8.50 -13.63 37.91
CA ALA A 68 -8.47 -15.07 38.14
C ALA A 68 -7.19 -15.68 37.55
N SER A 69 -6.88 -16.91 37.96
CA SER A 69 -5.93 -17.77 37.24
C SER A 69 -6.64 -19.06 36.85
N LEU A 70 -6.63 -19.41 35.56
CA LEU A 70 -7.18 -20.66 35.08
C LEU A 70 -6.12 -21.75 35.28
N GLN A 71 -6.42 -22.71 36.15
CA GLN A 71 -5.52 -23.81 36.48
C GLN A 71 -6.03 -25.10 35.84
N GLY A 72 -5.13 -25.92 35.31
CA GLY A 72 -5.48 -27.23 34.79
C GLY A 72 -4.45 -27.86 33.88
N HIS A 73 -3.69 -27.05 33.12
CA HIS A 73 -2.51 -27.56 32.43
C HIS A 73 -1.43 -27.98 33.43
N THR A 74 -0.60 -28.96 33.06
CA THR A 74 0.51 -29.46 33.90
C THR A 74 1.89 -29.07 33.40
N ASP A 75 1.97 -28.30 32.32
CA ASP A 75 3.19 -27.70 31.78
C ASP A 75 2.85 -26.34 31.11
N SER A 76 3.89 -25.60 30.74
CA SER A 76 3.92 -24.38 29.93
C SER A 76 2.75 -24.22 28.96
N VAL A 77 2.04 -23.09 29.02
CA VAL A 77 0.91 -22.77 28.11
C VAL A 77 1.43 -22.08 26.84
N LEU A 78 1.48 -22.82 25.75
CA LEU A 78 2.24 -22.47 24.53
C LEU A 78 1.45 -21.59 23.55
N ALA A 79 0.14 -21.77 23.43
CA ALA A 79 -0.72 -20.91 22.60
C ALA A 79 -2.08 -20.66 23.23
N LEU A 80 -2.67 -19.50 22.93
CA LEU A 80 -4.01 -19.08 23.35
C LEU A 80 -4.78 -18.48 22.17
N ILE A 81 -6.02 -18.91 21.96
CA ILE A 81 -6.93 -18.34 20.94
C ILE A 81 -8.32 -18.14 21.52
N HIS A 82 -8.88 -16.95 21.38
CA HIS A 82 -10.25 -16.63 21.74
C HIS A 82 -11.20 -16.77 20.53
N SER A 83 -12.35 -17.43 20.72
CA SER A 83 -13.50 -17.43 19.80
C SER A 83 -14.62 -16.57 20.38
N PRO A 84 -14.87 -15.37 19.83
CA PRO A 84 -15.97 -14.52 20.27
C PRO A 84 -17.34 -15.14 20.00
N GLU A 85 -17.48 -15.99 18.98
CA GLU A 85 -18.76 -16.58 18.55
C GLU A 85 -19.30 -17.60 19.56
N ARG A 86 -18.39 -18.33 20.24
CA ARG A 86 -18.74 -19.29 21.29
C ARG A 86 -18.41 -18.81 22.71
N GLN A 87 -17.74 -17.66 22.85
CA GLN A 87 -17.25 -17.16 24.14
C GLN A 87 -16.30 -18.18 24.80
N TRP A 88 -15.40 -18.73 23.98
CA TRP A 88 -14.49 -19.81 24.34
C TRP A 88 -13.04 -19.35 24.20
N LEU A 89 -12.21 -19.71 25.18
CA LEU A 89 -10.76 -19.62 25.09
C LEU A 89 -10.20 -21.02 24.85
N PHE A 90 -9.38 -21.19 23.83
CA PHE A 90 -8.58 -22.38 23.58
C PHE A 90 -7.17 -22.18 24.12
N SER A 91 -6.60 -23.18 24.78
CA SER A 91 -5.21 -23.18 25.25
C SER A 91 -4.50 -24.48 24.91
N SER A 92 -3.25 -24.42 24.47
CA SER A 92 -2.38 -25.58 24.27
C SER A 92 -1.19 -25.56 25.21
N SER A 93 -0.59 -26.72 25.48
CA SER A 93 0.50 -26.85 26.45
C SER A 93 1.55 -27.89 26.05
N GLY A 94 2.72 -27.81 26.70
CA GLY A 94 3.72 -28.88 26.74
C GLY A 94 3.22 -30.18 27.37
N ASP A 95 2.11 -30.14 28.12
CA ASP A 95 1.44 -31.32 28.68
C ASP A 95 0.77 -32.23 27.63
N SER A 96 0.96 -31.92 26.33
CA SER A 96 0.37 -32.65 25.21
C SER A 96 -1.16 -32.61 25.18
N THR A 97 -1.81 -31.61 25.78
CA THR A 97 -3.27 -31.40 25.71
C THR A 97 -3.66 -30.04 25.18
N VAL A 98 -4.90 -29.94 24.66
CA VAL A 98 -5.56 -28.67 24.34
C VAL A 98 -6.82 -28.54 25.19
N ARG A 99 -7.04 -27.40 25.84
CA ARG A 99 -8.20 -27.17 26.71
C ARG A 99 -9.10 -26.08 26.15
N ILE A 100 -10.39 -26.17 26.47
CA ILE A 100 -11.41 -25.18 26.16
C ILE A 100 -11.97 -24.64 27.48
N TRP A 101 -11.98 -23.31 27.62
CA TRP A 101 -12.50 -22.59 28.78
C TRP A 101 -13.64 -21.67 28.37
N CYS A 102 -14.60 -21.44 29.27
CA CYS A 102 -15.64 -20.44 29.09
C CYS A 102 -15.13 -19.05 29.49
N THR A 103 -15.17 -18.04 28.62
CA THR A 103 -14.72 -16.68 28.97
C THR A 103 -15.68 -15.96 29.92
N GLN A 104 -16.96 -16.36 29.96
CA GLN A 104 -17.97 -15.75 30.83
C GLN A 104 -17.87 -16.23 32.29
N THR A 105 -17.67 -17.54 32.51
CA THR A 105 -17.61 -18.17 33.84
C THR A 105 -16.19 -18.45 34.31
N LEU A 106 -15.19 -18.31 33.42
CA LEU A 106 -13.78 -18.65 33.67
C LEU A 106 -13.57 -20.11 34.15
N SER A 107 -14.47 -21.00 33.72
CA SER A 107 -14.46 -22.43 34.06
C SER A 107 -13.97 -23.30 32.89
N PRO A 108 -13.28 -24.41 33.16
CA PRO A 108 -12.93 -25.38 32.12
C PRO A 108 -14.20 -26.04 31.56
N LEU A 109 -14.22 -26.32 30.25
CA LEU A 109 -15.34 -26.96 29.55
C LEU A 109 -14.93 -28.33 28.97
N TYR A 110 -13.80 -28.36 28.27
CA TYR A 110 -13.32 -29.56 27.57
C TYR A 110 -11.80 -29.71 27.68
N THR A 111 -11.33 -30.96 27.66
CA THR A 111 -9.92 -31.32 27.49
C THR A 111 -9.81 -32.22 26.27
N ILE A 112 -9.10 -31.77 25.24
CA ILE A 112 -8.82 -32.51 24.02
C ILE A 112 -7.47 -33.21 24.18
N ILE A 113 -7.50 -34.54 24.01
CA ILE A 113 -6.31 -35.40 23.97
C ILE A 113 -6.00 -35.67 22.49
N PRO A 114 -4.81 -35.27 21.99
CA PRO A 114 -4.32 -35.62 20.66
C PRO A 114 -4.23 -37.12 20.43
N HIS A 115 -4.15 -37.51 19.16
CA HIS A 115 -3.90 -38.89 18.78
C HIS A 115 -2.39 -39.18 18.82
N GLY A 116 -2.01 -40.23 19.56
CA GLY A 116 -0.62 -40.65 19.74
C GLY A 116 0.21 -39.72 20.63
N GLU A 117 1.53 -39.91 20.65
CA GLU A 117 2.46 -39.03 21.36
C GLU A 117 2.69 -37.76 20.52
N SER A 118 1.96 -36.67 20.83
CA SER A 118 2.08 -35.38 20.12
C SER A 118 3.34 -34.60 20.50
N GLY A 119 3.77 -34.71 21.76
CA GLY A 119 4.69 -33.76 22.38
C GLY A 119 4.05 -32.37 22.51
N ASP A 120 4.90 -31.35 22.62
CA ASP A 120 4.50 -29.94 22.73
C ASP A 120 3.54 -29.51 21.61
N ILE A 121 2.49 -28.77 21.95
CA ILE A 121 1.51 -28.24 20.98
C ILE A 121 1.73 -26.73 20.86
N PHE A 122 2.57 -26.33 19.90
CA PHE A 122 3.02 -24.94 19.74
C PHE A 122 2.00 -24.02 19.08
N SER A 123 1.11 -24.54 18.24
CA SER A 123 0.23 -23.73 17.40
C SER A 123 -1.20 -24.26 17.37
N LEU A 124 -2.14 -23.32 17.35
CA LEU A 124 -3.59 -23.54 17.29
C LEU A 124 -4.17 -22.74 16.11
N SER A 125 -5.32 -23.16 15.59
CA SER A 125 -6.17 -22.33 14.74
C SER A 125 -7.62 -22.82 14.77
N TYR A 126 -8.58 -21.90 14.88
CA TYR A 126 -10.01 -22.23 14.97
C TYR A 126 -10.78 -21.68 13.77
N VAL A 127 -11.38 -22.58 12.99
CA VAL A 127 -12.32 -22.25 11.91
C VAL A 127 -13.72 -22.20 12.49
N HIS A 128 -14.37 -21.05 12.38
CA HIS A 128 -15.78 -20.86 12.70
C HIS A 128 -16.54 -20.35 11.48
N THR A 129 -17.41 -21.21 10.94
CA THR A 129 -18.37 -20.89 9.87
C THR A 129 -19.72 -21.55 10.20
N PRO A 130 -20.82 -21.18 9.53
CA PRO A 130 -22.11 -21.84 9.72
C PRO A 130 -22.09 -23.35 9.41
N THR A 131 -21.18 -23.80 8.55
CA THR A 131 -21.08 -25.19 8.05
C THR A 131 -19.94 -26.01 8.68
N GLN A 132 -18.88 -25.35 9.18
CA GLN A 132 -17.71 -26.00 9.78
C GLN A 132 -17.27 -25.29 11.05
N GLN A 133 -17.07 -26.05 12.14
CA GLN A 133 -16.57 -25.53 13.41
C GLN A 133 -15.43 -26.41 13.91
N ARG A 134 -14.20 -26.11 13.49
CA ARG A 134 -13.05 -27.03 13.58
C ARG A 134 -11.86 -26.37 14.25
N LEU A 135 -11.32 -27.02 15.28
CA LEU A 135 -10.04 -26.65 15.87
C LEU A 135 -8.95 -27.50 15.24
N ILE A 136 -7.90 -26.86 14.75
CA ILE A 136 -6.72 -27.46 14.12
C ILE A 136 -5.50 -27.07 14.95
N PHE A 137 -4.54 -27.98 15.13
CA PHE A 137 -3.34 -27.71 15.91
C PHE A 137 -2.10 -28.46 15.40
N GLY A 138 -0.94 -27.84 15.58
CA GLY A 138 0.38 -28.35 15.17
C GLY A 138 1.15 -28.94 16.34
N CYS A 139 1.67 -30.15 16.17
CA CYS A 139 2.35 -30.92 17.22
C CYS A 139 3.87 -30.99 16.98
N GLN A 140 4.64 -31.11 18.07
CA GLN A 140 6.09 -31.29 18.06
C GLN A 140 6.53 -32.53 17.26
N ASN A 141 5.71 -33.58 17.24
CA ASN A 141 5.94 -34.79 16.44
C ASN A 141 5.76 -34.60 14.91
N THR A 142 5.67 -33.36 14.42
CA THR A 142 5.43 -32.96 13.01
C THR A 142 4.05 -33.28 12.44
N SER A 143 3.09 -33.74 13.27
CA SER A 143 1.71 -33.93 12.84
C SER A 143 0.87 -32.65 12.93
N ILE A 144 -0.10 -32.53 12.02
CA ILE A 144 -1.25 -31.62 12.16
C ILE A 144 -2.47 -32.46 12.50
N GLN A 145 -3.22 -32.03 13.50
CA GLN A 145 -4.40 -32.73 14.02
C GLN A 145 -5.59 -31.77 14.09
N TRP A 146 -6.81 -32.31 14.01
CA TRP A 146 -8.02 -31.51 14.18
C TRP A 146 -9.16 -32.22 14.92
N VAL A 147 -10.06 -31.42 15.48
CA VAL A 147 -11.31 -31.89 16.09
C VAL A 147 -12.48 -31.04 15.61
N ASP A 148 -13.59 -31.71 15.29
CA ASP A 148 -14.84 -31.05 14.93
C ASP A 148 -15.67 -30.76 16.20
N LEU A 149 -16.00 -29.48 16.40
CA LEU A 149 -16.69 -28.95 17.56
C LEU A 149 -18.13 -28.50 17.21
N SER A 150 -18.65 -28.92 16.06
CA SER A 150 -20.02 -28.66 15.63
C SER A 150 -21.05 -29.20 16.65
N PRO A 151 -22.27 -28.63 16.73
CA PRO A 151 -23.25 -29.01 17.77
C PRO A 151 -23.58 -30.51 17.82
N CYS A 152 -23.57 -31.19 16.67
CA CYS A 152 -23.80 -32.63 16.57
C CYS A 152 -22.69 -33.47 17.23
N THR A 153 -21.43 -33.01 17.18
CA THR A 153 -20.26 -33.70 17.73
C THR A 153 -20.16 -33.57 19.26
N LEU A 154 -20.90 -32.63 19.86
CA LEU A 154 -20.86 -32.32 21.29
C LEU A 154 -21.98 -33.01 22.12
N GLN A 155 -22.92 -33.70 21.46
CA GLN A 155 -24.00 -34.47 22.10
C GLN A 155 -23.62 -35.94 22.35
N PRO A 156 -24.18 -36.59 23.39
CA PRO A 156 -23.83 -37.97 23.77
C PRO A 156 -24.52 -39.03 22.89
N PRO A 157 -23.94 -40.24 22.75
CA PRO A 157 -24.57 -41.33 22.02
C PRO A 157 -25.78 -41.88 22.77
N SER A 158 -26.96 -41.73 22.16
CA SER A 158 -28.18 -42.54 22.29
C SER A 158 -28.60 -43.04 23.69
N CYS A 159 -29.75 -42.54 24.15
CA CYS A 159 -30.74 -43.38 24.86
C CYS A 159 -32.11 -43.19 24.22
N GLN A 160 -32.62 -44.24 23.57
CA GLN A 160 -34.04 -44.35 23.25
C GLN A 160 -34.82 -44.57 24.54
N LEU A 161 -35.88 -43.79 24.79
CA LEU A 161 -37.12 -44.25 25.45
C LEU A 161 -38.15 -43.11 25.62
N GLY A 162 -39.42 -43.44 25.36
CA GLY A 162 -40.56 -42.94 26.16
C GLY A 162 -41.05 -41.50 25.94
N LEU A 163 -42.17 -41.37 25.24
CA LEU A 163 -43.10 -40.24 25.41
C LEU A 163 -43.56 -40.10 26.88
N GLY A 164 -43.67 -38.87 27.38
CA GLY A 164 -44.29 -38.56 28.66
C GLY A 164 -44.35 -37.06 28.95
N ASP A 165 -45.56 -36.48 28.94
CA ASP A 165 -45.81 -35.08 29.28
C ASP A 165 -45.54 -34.76 30.75
N ILE A 166 -45.26 -33.47 31.06
CA ILE A 166 -45.97 -32.63 32.05
C ILE A 166 -45.30 -31.23 32.14
N SER A 167 -46.12 -30.18 32.32
CA SER A 167 -45.70 -28.76 32.42
C SER A 167 -45.83 -28.22 33.89
N PRO A 168 -45.76 -26.91 34.22
CA PRO A 168 -44.67 -26.43 35.09
C PRO A 168 -45.09 -25.70 36.39
N ALA A 169 -44.17 -25.68 37.37
CA ALA A 169 -44.13 -24.76 38.52
C ALA A 169 -42.73 -24.86 39.17
N GLY A 170 -42.16 -23.88 39.89
CA GLY A 170 -42.60 -22.53 40.24
C GLY A 170 -41.52 -21.83 41.10
N SER A 171 -41.50 -20.49 41.14
CA SER A 171 -40.48 -19.70 41.85
C SER A 171 -40.61 -19.77 43.38
N VAL A 172 -39.48 -19.85 44.11
CA VAL A 172 -39.33 -19.31 45.49
C VAL A 172 -37.92 -18.75 45.70
N TYR A 173 -37.83 -17.51 46.20
CA TYR A 173 -36.61 -16.86 46.71
C TYR A 173 -36.31 -17.29 48.17
N GLY A 174 -35.04 -17.34 48.57
CA GLY A 174 -34.66 -17.61 49.96
C GLY A 174 -33.24 -17.17 50.34
N SER A 175 -33.08 -15.93 50.79
CA SER A 175 -31.86 -15.40 51.40
C SER A 175 -31.78 -15.71 52.90
N PHE A 176 -30.59 -15.98 53.47
CA PHE A 176 -30.22 -15.53 54.83
C PHE A 176 -28.69 -15.56 55.06
N SER A 177 -28.23 -14.82 56.07
CA SER A 177 -26.83 -14.46 56.33
C SER A 177 -26.31 -14.96 57.68
N SER A 178 -24.98 -14.97 57.85
CA SER A 178 -24.21 -14.82 59.13
C SER A 178 -24.48 -15.83 60.27
N ASN A 179 -23.49 -16.39 60.97
CA ASN A 179 -22.49 -15.63 61.72
C ASN A 179 -21.32 -16.48 62.31
N ALA A 180 -20.33 -15.75 62.82
CA ALA A 180 -19.04 -16.13 63.44
C ALA A 180 -18.97 -17.23 64.54
N GLY A 181 -17.74 -17.71 64.77
CA GLY A 181 -17.27 -18.42 65.98
C GLY A 181 -15.72 -18.55 65.96
N ALA A 182 -15.03 -18.27 67.07
CA ALA A 182 -13.57 -18.03 67.12
C ALA A 182 -12.82 -18.86 68.21
N ASP A 183 -11.55 -18.51 68.47
CA ASP A 183 -10.64 -18.90 69.58
C ASP A 183 -9.96 -20.30 69.50
N ASN A 184 -8.71 -20.52 69.96
CA ASN A 184 -7.68 -19.66 70.61
C ASN A 184 -6.27 -20.33 70.61
N GLY A 185 -5.17 -19.58 70.87
CA GLY A 185 -3.95 -20.13 71.54
C GLY A 185 -2.54 -19.83 70.95
N ILE A 186 -1.73 -19.03 71.68
CA ILE A 186 -0.40 -18.43 71.34
C ILE A 186 0.37 -18.14 72.69
N PRO A 187 1.72 -17.95 72.85
CA PRO A 187 2.94 -18.07 72.00
C PRO A 187 4.12 -18.92 72.62
N SER A 188 5.34 -18.94 72.04
CA SER A 188 6.55 -18.20 72.57
C SER A 188 7.99 -18.72 72.26
N GLN A 189 8.93 -17.76 72.27
CA GLN A 189 10.41 -17.80 72.38
C GLN A 189 11.30 -17.97 71.13
N SER A 190 12.53 -17.45 71.22
CA SER A 190 13.25 -16.80 70.11
C SER A 190 14.80 -16.81 70.19
N THR A 191 15.46 -17.01 69.03
CA THR A 191 16.85 -16.59 68.65
C THR A 191 18.06 -17.15 69.43
N PRO A 192 19.33 -17.06 68.92
CA PRO A 192 19.84 -16.55 67.62
C PRO A 192 20.83 -17.50 66.84
N GLY A 193 21.23 -17.14 65.61
CA GLY A 193 22.61 -17.44 65.13
C GLY A 193 22.86 -18.14 63.76
N ALA A 194 22.78 -17.40 62.66
CA ALA A 194 23.60 -17.44 61.42
C ALA A 194 24.28 -18.74 60.87
N GLN A 195 23.97 -19.15 59.62
CA GLN A 195 24.81 -18.98 58.41
C GLN A 195 24.40 -19.84 57.17
N THR A 196 24.16 -19.16 56.04
CA THR A 196 24.30 -19.60 54.62
C THR A 196 23.40 -20.72 54.03
N PRO A 197 23.15 -20.71 52.70
CA PRO A 197 21.81 -21.00 52.20
C PRO A 197 21.62 -22.40 51.59
N VAL A 198 20.36 -22.85 51.62
CA VAL A 198 19.86 -23.88 50.70
C VAL A 198 19.10 -23.18 49.58
N SER A 199 19.42 -23.51 48.33
CA SER A 199 18.83 -22.90 47.14
C SER A 199 17.32 -23.15 47.04
N SER A 200 16.54 -22.07 46.91
CA SER A 200 15.15 -22.15 46.48
C SER A 200 15.09 -22.69 45.04
N SER A 201 14.29 -23.71 44.83
CA SER A 201 14.09 -24.33 43.50
C SER A 201 13.31 -23.40 42.59
N THR A 202 14.01 -22.75 41.66
CA THR A 202 13.40 -22.14 40.46
C THR A 202 12.79 -23.25 39.59
N PRO A 203 11.65 -23.01 38.90
CA PRO A 203 11.14 -23.96 37.91
C PRO A 203 12.18 -24.21 36.79
N PRO A 204 12.18 -25.40 36.17
CA PRO A 204 13.16 -25.75 35.15
C PRO A 204 13.02 -24.85 33.91
N LYS A 205 14.14 -24.28 33.46
CA LYS A 205 14.20 -23.43 32.27
C LYS A 205 13.84 -24.22 31.00
N HIS A 206 12.97 -23.65 30.17
CA HIS A 206 12.53 -24.22 28.92
C HIS A 206 13.60 -23.98 27.84
N LYS A 207 14.19 -25.07 27.33
CA LYS A 207 15.39 -25.02 26.46
C LYS A 207 15.28 -24.09 25.25
N PHE A 208 14.08 -23.93 24.70
CA PHE A 208 13.84 -23.15 23.50
C PHE A 208 13.67 -21.65 23.77
N PHE A 209 13.00 -21.27 24.87
CA PHE A 209 12.64 -19.87 25.14
C PHE A 209 13.62 -19.13 26.08
N ASP A 210 14.46 -19.87 26.83
CA ASP A 210 15.39 -19.30 27.82
C ASP A 210 16.85 -19.16 27.32
N SER A 211 17.07 -19.19 26.00
CA SER A 211 18.39 -19.23 25.35
C SER A 211 18.72 -17.94 24.60
N PHE A 212 19.75 -17.19 25.00
CA PHE A 212 20.26 -16.03 24.25
C PHE A 212 21.07 -16.44 23.00
N PRO A 213 20.96 -15.74 21.85
CA PRO A 213 21.78 -16.01 20.67
C PRO A 213 23.27 -15.77 20.90
N GLN A 214 24.14 -16.66 20.38
CA GLN A 214 25.58 -16.43 20.29
C GLN A 214 26.00 -16.11 18.84
N PRO A 215 26.79 -15.05 18.58
CA PRO A 215 27.26 -14.74 17.23
C PRO A 215 28.27 -15.78 16.71
N ALA A 216 28.01 -16.36 15.55
CA ALA A 216 28.91 -17.32 14.91
C ALA A 216 30.20 -16.66 14.37
N GLY A 217 31.36 -17.18 14.77
CA GLY A 217 32.67 -16.67 14.32
C GLY A 217 33.15 -17.27 13.00
N ARG A 218 33.37 -16.39 12.01
CA ARG A 218 34.18 -16.48 10.75
C ARG A 218 34.63 -17.86 10.18
N PRO A 219 34.50 -18.07 8.84
CA PRO A 219 35.06 -19.22 8.14
C PRO A 219 36.59 -19.17 7.92
N SER A 220 37.13 -20.31 7.46
CA SER A 220 38.50 -20.80 7.64
C SER A 220 39.58 -20.39 6.60
N ALA A 221 40.86 -20.64 6.94
CA ALA A 221 41.98 -20.72 5.99
C ALA A 221 42.89 -21.96 6.27
N PRO A 222 43.66 -22.49 5.28
CA PRO A 222 43.88 -23.95 5.18
C PRO A 222 45.33 -24.44 5.28
N GLN A 223 45.55 -25.69 5.75
CA GLN A 223 46.75 -26.51 5.44
C GLN A 223 46.47 -28.03 5.39
N ARG A 224 47.10 -28.72 4.42
CA ARG A 224 47.38 -30.18 4.34
C ARG A 224 48.91 -30.38 4.57
N PRO A 225 49.49 -31.61 4.53
CA PRO A 225 49.22 -32.81 5.33
C PRO A 225 50.52 -33.48 5.89
N SER A 226 50.46 -34.28 6.97
CA SER A 226 51.50 -35.29 7.33
C SER A 226 51.06 -36.08 8.58
N THR A 227 50.68 -37.36 8.50
CA THR A 227 51.51 -38.59 8.65
C THR A 227 52.10 -38.87 10.04
N ALA A 228 51.89 -40.12 10.49
CA ALA A 228 52.68 -40.91 11.44
C ALA A 228 52.57 -40.60 12.96
N VAL A 229 52.69 -41.56 13.91
CA VAL A 229 52.40 -43.03 13.95
C VAL A 229 52.66 -43.53 15.40
N LEU A 230 52.03 -44.65 15.83
CA LEU A 230 52.27 -45.39 17.11
C LEU A 230 51.93 -44.62 18.43
N THR A 231 51.62 -45.26 19.58
CA THR A 231 51.87 -46.64 20.03
C THR A 231 50.85 -47.10 21.12
N THR A 232 50.38 -48.35 21.06
CA THR A 232 50.06 -49.31 22.18
C THR A 232 49.16 -48.93 23.39
N ALA A 233 48.41 -49.85 24.04
CA ALA A 233 47.87 -51.18 23.69
C ALA A 233 47.01 -51.78 24.84
N SER A 234 45.93 -52.52 24.49
CA SER A 234 45.33 -53.64 25.27
C SER A 234 44.51 -53.28 26.55
N LYS A 235 43.52 -54.05 27.05
CA LYS A 235 43.27 -55.53 27.02
C LYS A 235 41.76 -55.90 27.19
N LEU A 236 41.34 -57.02 26.54
CA LEU A 236 40.30 -58.04 26.91
C LEU A 236 38.81 -57.60 27.06
N SER A 237 37.78 -58.21 26.40
CA SER A 237 37.22 -59.60 26.38
C SER A 237 36.45 -60.01 27.66
N LEU A 238 35.33 -60.76 27.68
CA LEU A 238 34.35 -61.30 26.69
C LEU A 238 33.22 -62.02 27.48
N GLN A 239 32.06 -62.34 26.86
CA GLN A 239 31.01 -63.29 27.34
C GLN A 239 30.15 -62.91 28.60
N ARG A 240 29.03 -63.56 28.96
CA ARG A 240 27.83 -64.13 28.25
C ARG A 240 26.83 -64.64 29.34
N THR A 241 25.54 -64.81 29.01
CA THR A 241 24.48 -65.61 29.71
C THR A 241 23.70 -65.04 30.93
N SER A 242 22.44 -65.48 31.02
CA SER A 242 21.34 -65.23 32.00
C SER A 242 21.35 -66.29 33.15
N PRO A 243 20.29 -66.59 33.97
CA PRO A 243 18.93 -66.02 34.17
C PRO A 243 18.37 -65.95 35.65
N ILE A 244 17.17 -65.34 35.81
CA ILE A 244 16.00 -65.64 36.73
C ILE A 244 16.16 -65.86 38.28
N THR A 245 15.18 -65.29 39.02
CA THR A 245 14.55 -65.63 40.35
C THR A 245 14.77 -64.80 41.64
N THR A 246 13.67 -64.76 42.41
CA THR A 246 13.28 -63.95 43.61
C THR A 246 13.86 -64.41 44.96
N PRO A 247 13.61 -63.68 46.08
CA PRO A 247 12.51 -64.12 46.97
C PRO A 247 11.66 -63.03 47.69
N ASN A 248 10.48 -63.48 48.12
CA ASN A 248 9.45 -62.86 49.01
C ASN A 248 9.87 -62.95 50.53
N PRO A 249 9.17 -62.42 51.59
CA PRO A 249 7.73 -62.70 51.89
C PRO A 249 6.87 -61.76 52.83
N LYS A 250 5.53 -61.80 52.64
CA LYS A 250 4.37 -61.93 53.62
C LYS A 250 4.35 -61.12 54.95
N LYS A 251 3.24 -60.51 55.40
CA LYS A 251 1.90 -61.03 55.84
C LYS A 251 0.97 -59.84 56.21
N SER A 252 -0.35 -59.91 56.50
CA SER A 252 -1.52 -60.68 56.03
C SER A 252 -2.72 -60.45 56.98
N THR A 253 -3.95 -60.15 56.51
CA THR A 253 -5.22 -60.55 57.16
C THR A 253 -6.44 -60.32 56.23
N ASN A 254 -7.48 -61.14 56.39
CA ASN A 254 -8.74 -61.16 55.61
C ASN A 254 -9.86 -60.42 56.41
N CYS A 255 -11.16 -60.33 56.06
CA CYS A 255 -11.99 -60.98 55.03
C CYS A 255 -13.27 -60.13 54.74
N ASP A 256 -13.92 -60.43 53.60
CA ASP A 256 -15.36 -60.41 53.29
C ASP A 256 -16.25 -59.19 53.62
N GLY A 257 -16.93 -58.68 52.57
CA GLY A 257 -18.05 -57.74 52.66
C GLY A 257 -18.58 -57.34 51.29
N ALA A 258 -19.63 -57.99 50.80
CA ALA A 258 -20.27 -57.66 49.52
C ALA A 258 -21.43 -56.69 49.72
N ASN A 259 -21.40 -55.55 49.03
CA ASN A 259 -22.58 -54.85 48.50
C ASN A 259 -22.14 -53.83 47.43
N PRO A 260 -23.03 -53.43 46.49
CA PRO A 260 -22.65 -52.65 45.33
C PRO A 260 -22.29 -51.21 45.70
N ALA A 261 -21.28 -50.66 45.02
CA ALA A 261 -20.96 -49.24 45.13
C ALA A 261 -22.11 -48.39 44.58
N GLU A 262 -22.57 -47.44 45.39
CA GLU A 262 -23.32 -46.29 44.91
C GLU A 262 -22.47 -45.53 43.87
N PRO A 263 -23.08 -44.95 42.82
CA PRO A 263 -22.34 -44.11 41.90
C PRO A 263 -21.87 -42.86 42.65
N THR A 264 -20.57 -42.76 42.92
CA THR A 264 -19.98 -41.52 43.42
C THR A 264 -20.19 -40.43 42.37
N ASP A 265 -20.94 -39.39 42.75
CA ASP A 265 -21.16 -38.20 41.92
C ASP A 265 -19.83 -37.72 41.33
N LYS A 266 -19.77 -37.65 40.00
CA LYS A 266 -18.74 -36.85 39.34
C LYS A 266 -19.09 -35.39 39.62
N SER A 267 -18.14 -34.63 40.16
CA SER A 267 -18.31 -33.19 40.37
C SER A 267 -18.72 -32.50 39.08
N GLU A 268 -19.75 -31.66 39.12
CA GLU A 268 -20.31 -30.95 37.95
C GLU A 268 -19.32 -30.00 37.21
N ASN A 269 -18.10 -29.83 37.74
CA ASN A 269 -17.06 -28.92 37.22
C ASN A 269 -15.90 -29.63 36.49
N ASP A 270 -15.93 -30.95 36.31
CA ASP A 270 -14.83 -31.68 35.67
C ASP A 270 -14.96 -31.61 34.12
N PRO A 271 -13.93 -31.12 33.37
CA PRO A 271 -14.06 -30.88 31.94
C PRO A 271 -14.29 -32.16 31.13
N ARG A 272 -15.15 -32.07 30.11
CA ARG A 272 -15.48 -33.22 29.26
C ARG A 272 -14.28 -33.57 28.37
N VAL A 273 -13.79 -34.80 28.46
CA VAL A 273 -12.67 -35.26 27.64
C VAL A 273 -13.12 -35.55 26.20
N LEU A 274 -12.42 -34.98 25.24
CA LEU A 274 -12.50 -35.27 23.82
C LEU A 274 -11.17 -35.92 23.38
N THR A 275 -11.22 -36.78 22.38
CA THR A 275 -10.04 -37.47 21.83
C THR A 275 -10.03 -37.29 20.32
N VAL A 276 -8.88 -36.99 19.74
CA VAL A 276 -8.75 -36.84 18.29
C VAL A 276 -8.88 -38.21 17.59
N PRO A 277 -9.82 -38.37 16.64
CA PRO A 277 -9.92 -39.59 15.82
C PRO A 277 -8.67 -39.82 14.97
N ALA A 278 -8.33 -41.07 14.67
CA ALA A 278 -7.11 -41.41 13.92
C ALA A 278 -7.13 -40.87 12.48
N GLU A 279 -8.32 -40.75 11.91
CA GLU A 279 -8.60 -40.14 10.61
C GLU A 279 -8.42 -38.61 10.59
N CYS A 280 -8.32 -37.96 11.76
CA CYS A 280 -8.13 -36.52 11.90
C CYS A 280 -6.66 -36.13 12.14
N VAL A 281 -5.73 -36.89 11.56
CA VAL A 281 -4.28 -36.77 11.78
C VAL A 281 -3.54 -36.82 10.44
N VAL A 282 -2.83 -35.75 10.09
CA VAL A 282 -1.80 -35.79 9.04
C VAL A 282 -0.44 -35.92 9.73
N ASN A 283 0.16 -37.11 9.62
CA ASN A 283 1.52 -37.38 10.10
C ASN A 283 2.56 -36.75 9.16
N SER A 284 3.65 -36.21 9.71
CA SER A 284 4.73 -35.59 8.94
C SER A 284 4.27 -34.51 7.96
N ALA A 285 3.34 -33.66 8.43
CA ALA A 285 2.79 -32.55 7.66
C ALA A 285 3.83 -31.45 7.37
N HIS A 286 4.93 -31.41 8.14
CA HIS A 286 5.97 -30.39 8.02
C HIS A 286 7.37 -30.96 8.33
N TYR A 287 8.42 -30.36 7.75
CA TYR A 287 9.81 -30.65 8.10
C TYR A 287 10.20 -29.90 9.39
N GLY A 288 9.98 -30.53 10.54
CA GLY A 288 10.29 -29.97 11.87
C GLY A 288 9.07 -29.42 12.60
N TYR A 289 9.29 -28.75 13.74
CA TYR A 289 8.22 -28.27 14.62
C TYR A 289 7.34 -27.20 13.95
N ILE A 290 6.03 -27.24 14.22
CA ILE A 290 5.05 -26.31 13.67
C ILE A 290 4.83 -25.18 14.68
N TYR A 291 5.78 -24.24 14.71
CA TYR A 291 5.82 -23.16 15.69
C TYR A 291 4.61 -22.21 15.64
N CYS A 292 4.09 -21.96 14.43
CA CYS A 292 3.00 -21.02 14.20
C CYS A 292 2.06 -21.52 13.09
N MET A 293 0.82 -21.08 13.13
CA MET A 293 -0.21 -21.33 12.12
C MET A 293 -1.08 -20.08 11.98
N ALA A 294 -1.56 -19.79 10.78
CA ALA A 294 -2.51 -18.71 10.53
C ALA A 294 -3.56 -19.15 9.50
N LEU A 295 -4.78 -18.65 9.66
CA LEU A 295 -5.89 -18.88 8.73
C LEU A 295 -5.94 -17.76 7.68
N VAL A 296 -5.99 -18.13 6.41
CA VAL A 296 -6.27 -17.22 5.29
C VAL A 296 -7.72 -17.39 4.88
N ARG A 297 -8.45 -16.28 4.67
CA ARG A 297 -9.83 -16.26 4.14
C ARG A 297 -9.82 -15.68 2.73
N ASP A 298 -10.72 -16.15 1.88
CA ASP A 298 -10.85 -15.63 0.51
C ASP A 298 -11.78 -14.41 0.43
N ALA A 299 -11.83 -13.77 -0.74
CA ALA A 299 -12.65 -12.58 -0.97
C ALA A 299 -14.16 -12.85 -1.07
N SER A 300 -14.60 -14.12 -1.04
CA SER A 300 -16.02 -14.49 -1.03
C SER A 300 -16.61 -14.51 0.38
N GLY A 301 -15.77 -14.66 1.41
CA GLY A 301 -16.17 -14.80 2.81
C GLY A 301 -16.77 -16.17 3.18
N ASP A 302 -17.23 -16.95 2.19
CA ASP A 302 -17.99 -18.20 2.37
C ASP A 302 -17.24 -19.46 1.91
N GLN A 303 -16.12 -19.37 1.16
CA GLN A 303 -15.30 -20.54 0.79
C GLN A 303 -13.93 -20.61 1.49
N LEU A 304 -13.95 -21.12 2.73
CA LEU A 304 -12.82 -21.91 3.22
C LEU A 304 -12.90 -23.31 2.58
N TRP A 305 -12.32 -23.43 1.36
CA TRP A 305 -12.08 -24.65 0.57
C TRP A 305 -12.93 -25.87 0.97
N GLU A 306 -13.99 -26.15 0.20
CA GLU A 306 -14.73 -27.41 0.35
C GLU A 306 -13.76 -28.59 0.23
N LEU A 307 -13.64 -29.36 1.31
CA LEU A 307 -12.91 -30.62 1.32
C LEU A 307 -13.59 -31.56 0.32
N PRO A 308 -12.84 -32.22 -0.58
CA PRO A 308 -13.37 -33.36 -1.32
C PRO A 308 -13.95 -34.41 -0.36
N PRO A 309 -14.85 -35.30 -0.83
CA PRO A 309 -15.48 -36.34 0.01
C PRO A 309 -14.52 -37.33 0.70
N ASP A 310 -13.23 -37.21 0.41
CA ASP A 310 -12.17 -38.16 0.69
C ASP A 310 -11.37 -37.81 1.98
N ASN A 311 -11.84 -36.81 2.74
CA ASN A 311 -11.48 -36.50 4.13
C ASN A 311 -10.02 -36.11 4.44
N ASN A 312 -9.18 -35.85 3.43
CA ASN A 312 -7.84 -35.29 3.61
C ASN A 312 -7.85 -33.75 3.54
N PRO A 313 -7.30 -33.02 4.53
CA PRO A 313 -7.03 -31.59 4.38
C PRO A 313 -5.85 -31.39 3.44
N VAL A 314 -6.13 -30.78 2.28
CA VAL A 314 -5.09 -30.40 1.32
C VAL A 314 -4.35 -29.18 1.87
N LEU A 315 -3.18 -29.42 2.49
CA LEU A 315 -2.20 -28.36 2.72
C LEU A 315 -1.69 -27.86 1.36
N LYS A 316 -2.24 -26.74 0.88
CA LYS A 316 -1.57 -25.94 -0.14
C LYS A 316 -0.65 -24.93 0.55
N HIS A 317 0.63 -24.98 0.16
CA HIS A 317 1.76 -24.23 0.72
C HIS A 317 2.33 -24.73 2.06
N THR A 318 2.67 -26.02 2.13
CA THR A 318 4.08 -26.32 2.44
C THR A 318 4.93 -26.01 1.22
N PHE A 319 6.09 -25.38 1.39
CA PHE A 319 7.14 -25.41 0.37
C PHE A 319 7.75 -26.81 0.33
N SER A 320 7.10 -27.74 -0.39
CA SER A 320 7.69 -29.02 -0.82
C SER A 320 6.80 -29.65 -1.90
N HIS A 321 7.43 -30.00 -3.02
CA HIS A 321 6.87 -30.72 -4.18
C HIS A 321 5.64 -31.61 -3.94
N GLU A 322 4.56 -31.33 -4.68
CA GLU A 322 3.68 -32.42 -5.14
C GLU A 322 4.47 -33.32 -6.11
N PHE A 323 4.75 -34.55 -5.70
CA PHE A 323 5.12 -35.63 -6.62
C PHE A 323 3.88 -36.42 -7.04
N PRO A 324 3.41 -36.31 -8.30
CA PRO A 324 2.62 -37.36 -8.90
C PRO A 324 3.55 -38.50 -9.36
N LEU A 325 3.19 -39.74 -9.06
CA LEU A 325 3.78 -40.94 -9.66
C LEU A 325 2.71 -41.69 -10.47
N PRO A 326 3.02 -42.26 -11.66
CA PRO A 326 4.14 -41.93 -12.55
C PRO A 326 3.78 -41.90 -14.07
N SER A 327 4.26 -40.90 -14.81
CA SER A 327 4.69 -41.03 -16.22
C SER A 327 5.51 -39.81 -16.70
N ASP A 328 6.83 -39.93 -16.68
CA ASP A 328 7.85 -38.98 -17.20
C ASP A 328 7.73 -38.72 -18.72
N PRO A 329 8.41 -37.68 -19.33
CA PRO A 329 9.62 -36.95 -18.86
C PRO A 329 9.62 -35.41 -19.12
N PRO A 330 10.76 -34.68 -18.97
CA PRO A 330 11.80 -34.72 -17.94
C PRO A 330 11.86 -33.39 -17.14
N ALA A 331 12.40 -33.43 -15.91
CA ALA A 331 12.53 -32.25 -15.06
C ALA A 331 13.66 -31.28 -15.49
N PRO A 332 13.48 -29.95 -15.35
CA PRO A 332 14.60 -29.01 -15.19
C PRO A 332 15.26 -29.22 -13.81
N SER A 333 16.57 -29.01 -13.74
CA SER A 333 17.40 -29.30 -12.56
C SER A 333 17.15 -28.36 -11.39
N ALA A 334 17.14 -28.92 -10.18
CA ALA A 334 17.09 -28.16 -8.93
C ALA A 334 18.43 -27.46 -8.62
N GLU A 335 18.43 -26.13 -8.73
CA GLU A 335 19.32 -25.17 -8.06
C GLU A 335 18.45 -23.90 -7.83
N GLU A 336 18.70 -23.13 -6.77
CA GLU A 336 17.98 -21.87 -6.37
C GLU A 336 16.60 -21.94 -5.66
N THR A 337 16.45 -22.64 -4.50
CA THR A 337 15.35 -22.36 -3.54
C THR A 337 15.72 -22.63 -2.06
N ASP A 338 16.72 -21.95 -1.48
CA ASP A 338 17.10 -22.13 -0.06
C ASP A 338 17.55 -20.84 0.68
N GLU A 339 17.31 -19.64 0.10
CA GLU A 339 17.88 -18.38 0.62
C GLU A 339 16.86 -17.33 1.14
N ASP A 340 15.54 -17.53 0.99
CA ASP A 340 14.57 -16.42 1.15
C ASP A 340 14.31 -15.99 2.61
N VAL A 341 14.12 -16.93 3.54
CA VAL A 341 13.91 -16.63 4.98
C VAL A 341 15.12 -16.97 5.85
N GLY A 342 15.94 -17.94 5.45
CA GLY A 342 17.17 -18.30 6.17
C GLY A 342 16.96 -18.98 7.52
N GLY A 343 16.11 -20.01 7.58
CA GLY A 343 15.91 -20.84 8.77
C GLY A 343 14.44 -21.20 9.02
N ALA A 344 14.11 -21.56 10.26
CA ALA A 344 12.75 -21.87 10.67
C ALA A 344 11.84 -20.62 10.63
N VAL A 345 10.58 -20.80 10.21
CA VAL A 345 9.52 -19.80 10.39
C VAL A 345 8.96 -19.94 11.81
N LEU A 346 9.05 -18.87 12.58
CA LEU A 346 8.73 -18.84 14.01
C LEU A 346 7.43 -18.08 14.28
N ALA A 347 7.09 -17.11 13.43
CA ALA A 347 5.86 -16.34 13.52
C ALA A 347 5.21 -16.13 12.15
N LEU A 348 3.87 -16.15 12.13
CA LEU A 348 3.05 -15.88 10.95
C LEU A 348 2.00 -14.82 11.28
N ALA A 349 1.76 -13.90 10.35
CA ALA A 349 0.61 -13.01 10.35
C ALA A 349 0.02 -12.90 8.93
N VAL A 350 -1.27 -12.60 8.83
CA VAL A 350 -2.01 -12.52 7.56
C VAL A 350 -2.77 -11.20 7.49
N ARG A 351 -2.72 -10.54 6.34
CA ARG A 351 -3.47 -9.30 6.03
C ARG A 351 -3.82 -9.28 4.55
N ASP A 352 -5.11 -9.22 4.21
CA ASP A 352 -5.60 -8.95 2.83
C ASP A 352 -4.92 -9.80 1.73
N GLY A 353 -4.83 -11.12 1.91
CA GLY A 353 -4.16 -12.01 0.95
C GLY A 353 -2.63 -11.94 0.96
N THR A 354 -2.02 -11.20 1.89
CA THR A 354 -0.57 -11.19 2.16
C THR A 354 -0.23 -12.03 3.40
N ILE A 355 0.76 -12.91 3.31
CA ILE A 355 1.38 -13.61 4.44
C ILE A 355 2.69 -12.93 4.83
N PHE A 356 2.88 -12.71 6.12
CA PHE A 356 4.14 -12.30 6.74
C PHE A 356 4.72 -13.49 7.50
N ALA A 357 5.89 -13.98 7.06
CA ALA A 357 6.60 -15.10 7.68
C ALA A 357 7.87 -14.57 8.37
N GLY A 358 7.80 -14.40 9.68
CA GLY A 358 8.93 -14.04 10.53
C GLY A 358 9.75 -15.29 10.88
N GLY A 359 11.05 -15.24 10.61
CA GLY A 359 11.95 -16.37 10.81
C GLY A 359 13.21 -16.03 11.59
N GLN A 360 14.15 -16.95 11.52
CA GLN A 360 15.46 -16.82 12.16
C GLN A 360 16.29 -15.69 11.55
N ALA A 361 17.28 -15.22 12.31
CA ALA A 361 18.22 -14.17 11.92
C ALA A 361 17.59 -12.81 11.50
N GLY A 362 16.34 -12.56 11.88
CA GLY A 362 15.68 -11.26 11.76
C GLY A 362 14.94 -11.01 10.46
N ARG A 363 14.81 -12.03 9.60
CA ARG A 363 14.14 -11.89 8.31
C ARG A 363 12.63 -12.08 8.43
N ILE A 364 11.88 -11.26 7.69
CA ILE A 364 10.43 -11.38 7.53
C ILE A 364 10.14 -11.44 6.03
N ALA A 365 9.80 -12.62 5.52
CA ALA A 365 9.37 -12.76 4.13
C ALA A 365 7.90 -12.39 3.98
N VAL A 366 7.61 -11.59 2.95
CA VAL A 366 6.28 -11.12 2.60
C VAL A 366 5.84 -11.82 1.33
N TRP A 367 4.79 -12.62 1.41
CA TRP A 367 4.26 -13.43 0.32
C TRP A 367 2.87 -12.96 -0.08
N ASP A 368 2.61 -12.89 -1.38
CA ASP A 368 1.26 -12.76 -1.91
C ASP A 368 0.65 -14.16 -2.06
N VAL A 369 -0.55 -14.37 -1.53
CA VAL A 369 -1.23 -15.68 -1.53
C VAL A 369 -1.93 -15.97 -2.85
N GLU A 370 -2.38 -14.95 -3.57
CA GLU A 370 -3.09 -15.13 -4.85
C GLU A 370 -2.11 -15.55 -5.96
N THR A 371 -0.91 -14.96 -5.97
CA THR A 371 0.14 -15.28 -6.95
C THR A 371 1.16 -16.30 -6.46
N ALA A 372 1.17 -16.63 -5.17
CA ALA A 372 2.18 -17.43 -4.48
C ALA A 372 3.63 -16.90 -4.65
N THR A 373 3.80 -15.58 -4.83
CA THR A 373 5.13 -14.97 -5.05
C THR A 373 5.66 -14.26 -3.82
N LEU A 374 6.98 -14.35 -3.59
CA LEU A 374 7.71 -13.52 -2.65
C LEU A 374 7.70 -12.06 -3.12
N VAL A 375 7.00 -11.20 -2.40
CA VAL A 375 6.90 -9.76 -2.68
C VAL A 375 8.16 -9.03 -2.22
N ARG A 376 8.66 -9.36 -1.02
CA ARG A 376 9.84 -8.74 -0.39
C ARG A 376 10.32 -9.55 0.81
N VAL A 377 11.61 -9.41 1.15
CA VAL A 377 12.13 -9.77 2.49
C VAL A 377 12.45 -8.49 3.26
N LEU A 378 11.90 -8.36 4.46
CA LEU A 378 12.21 -7.29 5.42
C LEU A 378 13.24 -7.82 6.43
N VAL A 379 14.01 -6.91 7.03
CA VAL A 379 14.96 -7.24 8.10
C VAL A 379 14.59 -6.41 9.32
N ALA A 380 14.24 -7.07 10.43
CA ALA A 380 13.98 -6.47 11.72
C ALA A 380 15.30 -6.05 12.39
N ALA A 381 16.12 -7.05 12.75
CA ALA A 381 17.44 -6.88 13.33
C ALA A 381 18.35 -8.04 12.88
N GLU A 382 19.53 -7.73 12.32
CA GLU A 382 20.42 -8.75 11.75
C GLU A 382 20.85 -9.78 12.80
N GLY A 383 20.53 -11.06 12.57
CA GLY A 383 20.92 -12.15 13.47
C GLY A 383 20.07 -12.30 14.73
N VAL A 384 18.91 -11.63 14.81
CA VAL A 384 17.99 -11.71 15.96
C VAL A 384 16.64 -12.26 15.50
N ASP A 385 16.21 -13.39 16.05
CA ASP A 385 15.00 -14.09 15.62
C ASP A 385 13.72 -13.27 15.82
N VAL A 386 12.78 -13.35 14.86
CA VAL A 386 11.44 -12.75 14.94
C VAL A 386 10.47 -13.79 15.50
N LEU A 387 9.99 -13.58 16.72
CA LEU A 387 9.26 -14.60 17.48
C LEU A 387 7.75 -14.35 17.58
N SER A 388 7.29 -13.12 17.33
CA SER A 388 5.87 -12.83 17.21
C SER A 388 5.63 -11.76 16.16
N LEU A 389 4.55 -11.92 15.40
CA LEU A 389 4.05 -10.96 14.42
C LEU A 389 2.61 -10.61 14.79
N SER A 390 2.24 -9.35 14.64
CA SER A 390 0.86 -8.88 14.74
C SER A 390 0.60 -7.84 13.68
N VAL A 391 -0.64 -7.77 13.20
CA VAL A 391 -1.12 -6.70 12.31
C VAL A 391 -2.17 -5.89 13.06
N LEU A 392 -2.01 -4.57 13.07
CA LEU A 392 -2.96 -3.63 13.67
C LEU A 392 -3.28 -2.54 12.64
N GLY A 393 -4.53 -2.46 12.19
CA GLY A 393 -4.87 -1.70 10.99
C GLY A 393 -4.07 -2.26 9.80
N GLN A 394 -3.43 -1.38 9.02
CA GLN A 394 -2.55 -1.82 7.94
C GLN A 394 -1.09 -2.08 8.36
N ASP A 395 -0.69 -1.82 9.60
CA ASP A 395 0.72 -1.87 10.02
C ASP A 395 1.14 -3.24 10.57
N LEU A 396 2.36 -3.65 10.23
CA LEU A 396 2.99 -4.87 10.73
C LEU A 396 3.86 -4.54 11.94
N TYR A 397 3.65 -5.27 13.03
CA TYR A 397 4.46 -5.23 14.25
C TYR A 397 5.22 -6.55 14.36
N ALA A 398 6.55 -6.50 14.30
CA ALA A 398 7.41 -7.64 14.61
C ALA A 398 8.09 -7.48 15.95
N CYS A 399 8.08 -8.55 16.72
CA CYS A 399 8.71 -8.66 18.03
C CYS A 399 9.95 -9.54 17.91
N THR A 400 11.11 -8.97 18.25
CA THR A 400 12.41 -9.63 18.13
C THR A 400 12.91 -10.16 19.48
N ALA A 401 13.77 -11.19 19.42
CA ALA A 401 14.31 -11.85 20.60
C ALA A 401 15.19 -10.95 21.50
N ASP A 402 15.65 -9.80 21.00
CA ASP A 402 16.43 -8.81 21.76
C ASP A 402 15.58 -7.81 22.56
N GLY A 403 14.24 -7.96 22.57
CA GLY A 403 13.35 -7.13 23.37
C GLY A 403 12.75 -5.93 22.63
N TYR A 404 13.01 -5.79 21.33
CA TYR A 404 12.52 -4.70 20.51
C TYR A 404 11.21 -5.02 19.77
N VAL A 405 10.44 -3.97 19.51
CA VAL A 405 9.30 -3.99 18.59
C VAL A 405 9.62 -3.10 17.41
N HIS A 406 9.45 -3.66 16.22
CA HIS A 406 9.66 -3.01 14.94
C HIS A 406 8.30 -2.85 14.25
N ARG A 407 7.99 -1.65 13.77
CA ARG A 407 6.73 -1.31 13.09
C ARG A 407 7.01 -0.98 11.63
N TRP A 408 6.35 -1.65 10.69
CA TRP A 408 6.35 -1.30 9.27
C TRP A 408 4.98 -0.84 8.78
N SER A 409 4.99 0.08 7.84
CA SER A 409 3.81 0.53 7.10
C SER A 409 3.24 -0.58 6.21
N SER A 410 2.03 -0.34 5.70
CA SER A 410 1.42 -1.13 4.63
C SER A 410 2.29 -1.25 3.37
N THR A 411 3.16 -0.26 3.10
CA THR A 411 4.16 -0.22 2.02
C THR A 411 5.54 -0.79 2.39
N PHE A 412 5.65 -1.45 3.55
CA PHE A 412 6.87 -2.04 4.10
C PHE A 412 8.01 -1.04 4.38
N GLN A 413 7.68 0.23 4.62
CA GLN A 413 8.62 1.21 5.16
C GLN A 413 8.71 1.02 6.68
N HIS A 414 9.93 0.95 7.22
CA HIS A 414 10.17 0.84 8.65
C HIS A 414 9.83 2.18 9.33
N ILE A 415 8.72 2.22 10.07
CA ILE A 415 8.17 3.45 10.70
C ILE A 415 8.87 3.72 12.02
N ALA A 416 8.95 2.71 12.90
CA ALA A 416 9.40 2.89 14.28
C ALA A 416 10.10 1.63 14.81
N VAL A 417 11.03 1.86 15.73
CA VAL A 417 11.64 0.84 16.59
C VAL A 417 11.56 1.34 18.02
N TYR A 418 11.14 0.50 18.95
CA TYR A 418 11.19 0.81 20.38
C TYR A 418 11.51 -0.42 21.21
N HIS A 419 12.31 -0.23 22.26
CA HIS A 419 12.65 -1.28 23.21
C HIS A 419 11.47 -1.52 24.15
N ALA A 420 10.77 -2.64 23.97
CA ALA A 420 9.55 -2.93 24.72
C ALA A 420 9.84 -3.66 26.04
N HIS A 421 10.70 -4.68 26.02
CA HIS A 421 10.95 -5.58 27.15
C HIS A 421 12.45 -5.80 27.37
N SER A 422 12.87 -6.08 28.61
CA SER A 422 14.28 -6.40 28.91
C SER A 422 14.65 -7.88 28.68
N GLY A 423 13.71 -8.65 28.13
CA GLY A 423 13.89 -10.05 27.76
C GLY A 423 13.16 -10.34 26.45
N ILE A 424 13.38 -11.55 25.96
CA ILE A 424 12.82 -12.07 24.70
C ILE A 424 11.30 -11.84 24.68
N ILE A 425 10.78 -11.13 23.66
CA ILE A 425 9.33 -11.01 23.44
C ILE A 425 8.87 -12.30 22.76
N LEU A 426 7.92 -12.99 23.37
CA LEU A 426 7.47 -14.32 22.97
C LEU A 426 6.07 -14.32 22.37
N SER A 427 5.25 -13.33 22.71
CA SER A 427 3.91 -13.20 22.17
C SER A 427 3.50 -11.74 22.05
N SER A 428 2.71 -11.45 21.02
CA SER A 428 2.06 -10.16 20.84
C SER A 428 0.67 -10.33 20.25
N ILE A 429 -0.24 -9.43 20.63
CA ILE A 429 -1.60 -9.35 20.08
C ILE A 429 -1.98 -7.89 19.79
N ALA A 430 -2.80 -7.72 18.76
CA ALA A 430 -3.36 -6.44 18.33
C ALA A 430 -4.87 -6.41 18.63
N ILE A 431 -5.33 -5.37 19.33
CA ILE A 431 -6.76 -5.13 19.61
C ILE A 431 -7.21 -3.93 18.78
N SER A 432 -7.63 -4.22 17.54
CA SER A 432 -8.02 -3.21 16.54
C SER A 432 -9.12 -2.27 17.02
N SER A 433 -10.09 -2.77 17.79
CA SER A 433 -11.22 -1.98 18.32
C SER A 433 -10.81 -0.85 19.27
N SER A 434 -9.58 -0.85 19.78
CA SER A 434 -9.07 0.16 20.73
C SER A 434 -7.72 0.77 20.35
N GLY A 435 -7.11 0.35 19.22
CA GLY A 435 -5.76 0.79 18.85
C GLY A 435 -4.71 0.41 19.90
N VAL A 436 -4.91 -0.74 20.56
CA VAL A 436 -4.03 -1.23 21.63
C VAL A 436 -3.22 -2.40 21.11
N PHE A 437 -1.91 -2.34 21.30
CA PHE A 437 -0.97 -3.41 21.03
C PHE A 437 -0.46 -3.97 22.37
N ILE A 438 -0.41 -5.28 22.54
CA ILE A 438 -0.01 -5.93 23.79
C ILE A 438 1.15 -6.88 23.50
N THR A 439 2.21 -6.80 24.32
CA THR A 439 3.40 -7.67 24.22
C THR A 439 3.61 -8.43 25.52
N GLY A 440 4.03 -9.69 25.41
CA GLY A 440 4.38 -10.58 26.52
C GLY A 440 5.78 -11.15 26.31
N ALA A 441 6.57 -11.20 27.37
CA ALA A 441 7.99 -11.55 27.28
C ALA A 441 8.48 -12.45 28.43
N GLY A 442 9.71 -12.93 28.28
CA GLY A 442 10.47 -13.64 29.31
C GLY A 442 10.84 -12.79 30.54
N ASP A 443 10.60 -11.47 30.52
CA ASP A 443 10.78 -10.59 31.70
C ASP A 443 9.61 -10.65 32.71
N SER A 444 8.76 -11.69 32.61
CA SER A 444 7.58 -11.92 33.45
C SER A 444 6.54 -10.79 33.41
N SER A 445 6.53 -9.97 32.35
CA SER A 445 5.60 -8.86 32.20
C SER A 445 4.79 -8.89 30.91
N VAL A 446 3.58 -8.35 30.99
CA VAL A 446 2.72 -8.03 29.84
C VAL A 446 2.64 -6.51 29.75
N LYS A 447 3.03 -5.94 28.61
CA LYS A 447 3.00 -4.49 28.38
C LYS A 447 1.89 -4.12 27.41
N ILE A 448 1.16 -3.08 27.78
CA ILE A 448 0.01 -2.58 27.05
C ILE A 448 0.41 -1.24 26.44
N TRP A 449 0.37 -1.16 25.12
CA TRP A 449 0.83 -0.03 24.32
C TRP A 449 -0.35 0.62 23.60
N ASP A 450 -0.51 1.92 23.80
CA ASP A 450 -1.37 2.79 23.01
C ASP A 450 -0.55 3.26 21.82
N VAL A 451 -0.81 2.65 20.68
CA VAL A 451 -0.18 2.98 19.39
C VAL A 451 -0.99 4.04 18.63
N GLY A 452 -2.00 4.61 19.29
CA GLY A 452 -3.00 5.48 18.71
C GLY A 452 -4.05 4.69 17.94
N SER A 453 -5.31 4.76 18.38
CA SER A 453 -6.41 4.61 17.42
C SER A 453 -6.37 5.79 16.45
N ALA A 454 -6.65 5.55 15.15
CA ALA A 454 -6.82 6.60 14.14
C ALA A 454 -8.09 7.46 14.32
N ARG A 455 -8.63 7.55 15.54
CA ARG A 455 -9.77 8.39 15.92
C ARG A 455 -9.29 9.49 16.89
N GLY A 456 -9.45 10.73 16.47
CA GLY A 456 -8.65 11.86 16.92
C GLY A 456 -8.69 12.22 18.42
N ARG A 457 -7.57 12.79 18.88
CA ARG A 457 -7.52 13.63 20.10
C ARG A 457 -8.31 14.94 19.89
N ARG A 458 -9.64 14.90 19.87
CA ARG A 458 -10.47 16.11 19.99
C ARG A 458 -10.55 16.56 21.45
N ARG A 459 -10.20 17.83 21.67
CA ARG A 459 -10.24 18.49 23.00
C ARG A 459 -11.62 19.14 23.19
N GLY A 460 -12.53 18.50 23.93
CA GLY A 460 -13.89 19.04 24.13
C GLY A 460 -14.83 18.24 25.03
N ASN A 461 -14.65 18.35 26.36
CA ASN A 461 -15.63 18.02 27.42
C ASN A 461 -16.45 16.72 27.31
N SER A 462 -15.82 15.59 27.61
CA SER A 462 -16.43 14.53 28.43
C SER A 462 -15.40 14.02 29.45
N LYS A 463 -15.85 13.58 30.63
CA LYS A 463 -14.94 13.20 31.73
C LYS A 463 -14.40 11.78 31.56
N GLY A 464 -13.06 11.65 31.61
CA GLY A 464 -12.32 10.38 31.65
C GLY A 464 -11.44 10.19 30.40
N VAL A 465 -10.19 9.73 30.47
CA VAL A 465 -9.31 9.38 31.61
C VAL A 465 -7.87 9.77 31.23
N TRP A 466 -7.02 10.08 32.22
CA TRP A 466 -5.59 10.48 32.15
C TRP A 466 -5.31 11.97 31.80
N PRO A 467 -4.52 12.69 32.64
CA PRO A 467 -4.24 14.12 32.46
C PRO A 467 -2.96 14.39 31.62
N SER A 468 -2.90 15.58 31.02
CA SER A 468 -1.81 16.07 30.16
C SER A 468 -1.22 17.39 30.68
N GLU A 469 0.09 17.58 30.59
CA GLU A 469 0.80 18.88 30.67
C GLU A 469 1.89 18.95 29.56
N PRO A 470 2.30 20.15 29.08
CA PRO A 470 2.88 20.31 27.73
C PRO A 470 4.31 20.92 27.66
N VAL A 471 5.06 20.66 26.57
CA VAL A 471 6.25 21.45 26.12
C VAL A 471 6.33 21.43 24.59
N ASP A 472 6.98 22.46 24.01
CA ASP A 472 6.83 23.00 22.66
C ASP A 472 7.65 22.37 21.50
N ASP A 473 7.14 22.64 20.29
CA ASP A 473 7.80 22.96 19.00
C ASP A 473 8.64 21.95 18.15
N ILE A 474 8.10 21.71 16.93
CA ILE A 474 8.77 21.85 15.59
C ILE A 474 9.83 20.78 15.21
N HIS A 475 9.77 20.03 14.09
CA HIS A 475 8.88 20.04 12.90
C HIS A 475 8.84 18.64 12.22
N ASP A 476 7.86 18.44 11.33
CA ASP A 476 7.83 17.41 10.27
C ASP A 476 9.13 17.44 9.42
N GLY A 477 9.56 16.39 8.72
CA GLY A 477 8.83 15.21 8.26
C GLY A 477 8.96 15.08 6.73
N ASP A 478 8.47 13.97 6.18
CA ASP A 478 8.33 13.61 4.75
C ASP A 478 9.50 12.78 4.17
N VAL A 479 9.28 11.61 3.58
CA VAL A 479 8.70 11.29 2.25
C VAL A 479 8.54 9.73 2.21
N LEU A 480 7.51 9.04 1.70
CA LEU A 480 6.21 9.34 1.04
C LEU A 480 5.28 8.09 1.07
N GLY A 481 3.94 8.21 1.13
CA GLY A 481 3.02 7.06 0.93
C GLY A 481 1.54 7.30 1.27
N LEU A 482 0.64 7.24 0.28
CA LEU A 482 -0.78 7.68 0.40
C LEU A 482 -1.79 6.66 -0.28
N VAL A 483 -3.10 6.89 -0.35
CA VAL A 483 -4.18 6.18 -1.14
C VAL A 483 -4.33 4.65 -0.99
N TYR A 484 -5.39 4.03 -0.44
CA TYR A 484 -6.50 4.34 0.51
C TYR A 484 -6.56 3.14 1.51
N GLU A 485 -7.22 3.13 2.67
CA GLU A 485 -8.60 3.56 2.94
C GLU A 485 -8.90 3.87 4.43
N ASP A 486 -7.89 3.97 5.31
CA ASP A 486 -8.06 4.08 6.78
C ASP A 486 -8.13 5.53 7.36
N GLU A 487 -8.06 6.59 6.54
CA GLU A 487 -8.21 7.99 7.01
C GLU A 487 -9.61 8.59 6.78
N LEU A 488 -10.65 7.75 6.70
CA LEU A 488 -12.05 8.18 6.59
C LEU A 488 -12.81 8.23 7.92
N GLU A 489 -12.18 8.29 9.10
CA GLU A 489 -12.92 8.41 10.38
C GLU A 489 -12.43 9.50 11.36
N ALA A 490 -12.29 10.73 10.85
CA ALA A 490 -12.17 11.93 11.68
C ALA A 490 -13.35 12.91 11.45
N GLU A 491 -14.52 12.60 12.02
CA GLU A 491 -15.75 13.44 11.95
C GLU A 491 -16.02 14.06 10.56
N GLY A 492 -16.14 13.19 9.56
CA GLY A 492 -16.33 13.57 8.16
C GLY A 492 -16.20 12.38 7.21
N ALA A 493 -16.58 11.18 7.68
CA ALA A 493 -16.38 9.92 6.97
C ALA A 493 -17.08 9.84 5.60
N ASP A 494 -18.14 10.63 5.45
CA ASP A 494 -18.92 10.76 4.22
C ASP A 494 -18.48 11.95 3.34
N ASP A 495 -17.26 12.51 3.51
CA ASP A 495 -16.72 13.56 2.63
C ASP A 495 -15.72 13.01 1.58
N PRO A 496 -16.14 12.88 0.29
CA PRO A 496 -15.27 12.48 -0.81
C PRO A 496 -14.07 13.41 -1.02
N SER A 497 -14.07 14.62 -0.46
CA SER A 497 -13.00 15.60 -0.73
C SER A 497 -11.68 15.26 -0.02
N ASN A 498 -11.73 14.61 1.14
CA ASN A 498 -10.54 14.02 1.77
C ASN A 498 -10.09 12.78 0.98
N ALA A 499 -11.06 12.04 0.42
CA ALA A 499 -10.82 10.94 -0.51
C ALA A 499 -10.21 11.39 -1.86
N LEU A 500 -10.25 12.69 -2.21
CA LEU A 500 -9.55 13.23 -3.38
C LEU A 500 -8.12 13.68 -3.02
N ILE A 501 -7.92 14.38 -1.90
CA ILE A 501 -6.60 14.97 -1.58
C ILE A 501 -5.54 13.90 -1.32
N PHE A 502 -5.87 12.86 -0.55
CA PHE A 502 -4.94 11.74 -0.36
C PHE A 502 -4.77 10.97 -1.69
N ALA A 503 -5.78 10.84 -2.58
CA ALA A 503 -5.65 10.34 -3.98
C ALA A 503 -4.52 11.03 -4.74
N LEU A 504 -4.61 12.36 -4.82
CA LEU A 504 -3.70 13.22 -5.55
C LEU A 504 -2.26 13.10 -5.03
N SER A 505 -2.13 12.97 -3.72
CA SER A 505 -0.84 12.90 -3.10
C SER A 505 -0.02 11.64 -3.47
N LYS A 506 -0.59 10.43 -3.64
CA LYS A 506 0.18 9.30 -4.23
C LYS A 506 0.53 9.57 -5.67
N PHE A 507 -0.39 10.20 -6.40
CA PHE A 507 -0.20 10.34 -7.83
C PHE A 507 0.97 11.28 -8.13
N VAL A 508 1.07 12.37 -7.36
CA VAL A 508 2.25 13.27 -7.31
C VAL A 508 3.50 12.55 -6.81
N ALA A 509 3.37 11.59 -5.87
CA ALA A 509 4.49 10.80 -5.34
C ALA A 509 5.22 9.94 -6.38
N ILE A 510 4.59 9.64 -7.53
CA ILE A 510 5.21 8.89 -8.62
C ILE A 510 5.82 9.91 -9.60
N PRO A 511 7.16 9.96 -9.75
CA PRO A 511 7.84 10.94 -10.60
C PRO A 511 7.79 10.52 -12.07
N SER A 512 6.57 10.43 -12.61
CA SER A 512 6.25 10.03 -13.98
C SER A 512 6.67 11.08 -15.01
N VAL A 513 7.96 11.38 -15.08
CA VAL A 513 8.53 12.16 -16.17
C VAL A 513 8.48 11.30 -17.42
N SER A 514 7.97 11.83 -18.54
CA SER A 514 7.77 11.09 -19.80
C SER A 514 8.92 10.14 -20.20
N SER A 515 10.18 10.57 -20.02
CA SER A 515 11.38 9.76 -20.30
C SER A 515 11.72 8.68 -19.26
N ALA A 516 11.21 8.79 -18.03
CA ALA A 516 11.38 7.86 -16.92
C ALA A 516 10.31 6.75 -16.96
N ARG A 517 10.47 5.82 -17.91
CA ARG A 517 9.43 4.84 -18.27
C ARG A 517 8.93 3.94 -17.15
N GLU A 518 9.78 3.52 -16.21
CA GLU A 518 9.30 2.64 -15.12
C GLU A 518 8.43 3.43 -14.13
N ASP A 519 8.68 4.73 -13.94
CA ASP A 519 7.82 5.61 -13.14
C ASP A 519 6.52 5.95 -13.89
N CYS A 520 6.58 6.20 -15.20
CA CYS A 520 5.39 6.33 -16.04
C CYS A 520 4.53 5.04 -16.06
N LYS A 521 5.15 3.87 -16.10
CA LYS A 521 4.47 2.57 -16.02
C LYS A 521 3.85 2.33 -14.65
N GLN A 522 4.55 2.68 -13.57
CA GLN A 522 3.98 2.68 -12.21
C GLN A 522 2.78 3.63 -12.10
N ALA A 523 2.86 4.84 -12.66
CA ALA A 523 1.77 5.81 -12.68
C ALA A 523 0.55 5.27 -13.45
N ALA A 524 0.74 4.70 -14.65
CA ALA A 524 -0.33 4.09 -15.43
C ALA A 524 -1.01 2.91 -14.68
N VAL A 525 -0.21 2.00 -14.09
CA VAL A 525 -0.73 0.87 -13.31
C VAL A 525 -1.47 1.34 -12.06
N TRP A 526 -0.94 2.35 -11.35
CA TRP A 526 -1.58 2.95 -10.19
C TRP A 526 -2.90 3.61 -10.56
N LEU A 527 -2.94 4.40 -11.64
CA LEU A 527 -4.14 5.09 -12.10
C LEU A 527 -5.22 4.10 -12.57
N LYS A 528 -4.83 3.05 -13.29
CA LYS A 528 -5.72 1.94 -13.66
C LYS A 528 -6.34 1.27 -12.42
N LYS A 529 -5.55 1.04 -11.36
CA LYS A 529 -6.06 0.50 -10.08
C LYS A 529 -7.01 1.49 -9.39
N CYS A 530 -6.64 2.77 -9.32
CA CYS A 530 -7.47 3.83 -8.73
C CYS A 530 -8.84 3.93 -9.44
N PHE A 531 -8.86 3.96 -10.78
CA PHE A 531 -10.11 3.95 -11.54
C PHE A 531 -10.94 2.68 -11.31
N SER A 532 -10.30 1.50 -11.16
CA SER A 532 -11.01 0.26 -10.80
C SER A 532 -11.71 0.39 -9.44
N GLN A 533 -10.99 0.88 -8.42
CA GLN A 533 -11.50 1.08 -7.05
C GLN A 533 -12.65 2.10 -7.01
N LEU A 534 -12.58 3.15 -7.84
CA LEU A 534 -13.63 4.16 -7.96
C LEU A 534 -14.90 3.67 -8.70
N GLY A 535 -14.88 2.46 -9.26
CA GLY A 535 -16.02 1.80 -9.91
C GLY A 535 -16.01 1.78 -11.44
N ALA A 536 -14.86 2.01 -12.09
CA ALA A 536 -14.73 1.92 -13.55
C ALA A 536 -14.21 0.56 -14.04
N ASP A 537 -14.69 0.16 -15.22
CA ASP A 537 -14.10 -0.91 -16.02
C ASP A 537 -12.84 -0.37 -16.71
N SER A 538 -11.65 -0.75 -16.23
CA SER A 538 -10.38 -0.12 -16.61
C SER A 538 -9.29 -1.09 -17.07
N TYR A 539 -8.51 -0.65 -18.05
CA TYR A 539 -7.43 -1.41 -18.67
C TYR A 539 -6.31 -0.51 -19.18
N LEU A 540 -5.15 -1.12 -19.43
CA LEU A 540 -4.00 -0.47 -20.07
C LEU A 540 -3.93 -0.85 -21.54
N VAL A 541 -3.43 0.07 -22.35
CA VAL A 541 -3.11 -0.12 -23.76
C VAL A 541 -1.63 0.19 -23.93
N SER A 542 -0.85 -0.81 -24.33
CA SER A 542 0.59 -0.70 -24.54
C SER A 542 0.92 -1.08 -25.98
N SER A 543 1.86 -0.37 -26.60
CA SER A 543 2.39 -0.75 -27.91
C SER A 543 3.57 -1.71 -27.76
N THR A 544 3.91 -2.42 -28.84
CA THR A 544 5.25 -3.04 -28.98
C THR A 544 6.34 -2.00 -29.22
N GLU A 545 5.95 -0.79 -29.63
CA GLU A 545 6.84 0.35 -29.77
C GLU A 545 7.11 1.03 -28.42
N ASN A 546 8.16 1.86 -28.39
CA ASN A 546 8.87 2.29 -27.19
C ASN A 546 8.19 3.48 -26.47
N VAL A 547 6.87 3.38 -26.25
CA VAL A 547 5.94 4.45 -25.86
C VAL A 547 5.28 4.12 -24.51
N ASN A 548 5.01 5.13 -23.68
CA ASN A 548 4.27 4.97 -22.44
C ASN A 548 2.82 4.48 -22.68
N SER A 549 2.20 3.85 -21.67
CA SER A 549 0.92 3.15 -21.85
C SER A 549 -0.27 4.07 -21.66
N LEU A 550 -1.27 3.95 -22.54
CA LEU A 550 -2.52 4.69 -22.46
C LEU A 550 -3.47 4.00 -21.46
N VAL A 551 -3.99 4.75 -20.48
CA VAL A 551 -4.97 4.28 -19.51
C VAL A 551 -6.37 4.56 -20.04
N VAL A 552 -7.22 3.53 -20.10
CA VAL A 552 -8.62 3.67 -20.49
C VAL A 552 -9.51 3.12 -19.37
N ALA A 553 -10.51 3.88 -18.94
CA ALA A 553 -11.49 3.44 -17.95
C ALA A 553 -12.89 3.93 -18.28
N THR A 554 -13.90 3.07 -18.15
CA THR A 554 -15.31 3.43 -18.38
C THR A 554 -16.12 3.29 -17.09
N PHE A 555 -16.62 4.41 -16.58
CA PHE A 555 -17.69 4.43 -15.59
C PHE A 555 -19.03 4.31 -16.32
N ARG A 556 -19.86 3.35 -15.91
CA ARG A 556 -21.17 3.10 -16.53
C ARG A 556 -22.28 3.70 -15.67
N GLY A 557 -23.08 4.58 -16.26
CA GLY A 557 -24.27 5.15 -15.63
C GLY A 557 -25.39 4.12 -15.43
N ARG A 558 -26.46 4.54 -14.77
CA ARG A 558 -27.66 3.71 -14.56
C ARG A 558 -28.25 3.24 -15.90
N PRO A 559 -28.86 2.04 -16.00
CA PRO A 559 -29.54 1.63 -17.22
C PRO A 559 -30.65 2.63 -17.58
N PRO A 560 -30.76 3.07 -18.86
CA PRO A 560 -31.86 3.92 -19.28
C PRO A 560 -33.20 3.18 -19.13
N ALA A 561 -34.28 3.92 -18.90
CA ALA A 561 -35.62 3.34 -18.81
C ALA A 561 -36.02 2.68 -20.15
N PRO A 562 -36.86 1.63 -20.16
CA PRO A 562 -37.31 1.01 -21.40
C PRO A 562 -37.99 2.02 -22.34
N GLY A 563 -37.38 2.27 -23.50
CA GLY A 563 -37.86 3.25 -24.49
C GLY A 563 -37.24 4.65 -24.39
N ALA A 564 -36.37 4.93 -23.42
CA ALA A 564 -35.59 6.16 -23.36
C ALA A 564 -34.44 6.16 -24.40
N PRO A 565 -33.94 7.33 -24.84
CA PRO A 565 -32.77 7.43 -25.72
C PRO A 565 -31.51 6.81 -25.11
N ARG A 566 -30.47 6.58 -25.94
CA ARG A 566 -29.18 6.08 -25.43
C ARG A 566 -28.57 7.09 -24.45
N ARG A 567 -27.79 6.58 -23.50
CA ARG A 567 -27.07 7.46 -22.57
C ARG A 567 -26.07 8.34 -23.33
N PRO A 568 -25.90 9.61 -22.90
CA PRO A 568 -24.75 10.40 -23.29
C PRO A 568 -23.45 9.71 -22.86
N ARG A 569 -22.44 9.74 -23.72
CA ARG A 569 -21.08 9.26 -23.47
C ARG A 569 -20.10 10.43 -23.54
N ILE A 570 -19.52 10.75 -22.39
CA ILE A 570 -18.57 11.85 -22.25
C ILE A 570 -17.17 11.25 -22.12
N LEU A 571 -16.24 11.67 -22.98
CA LEU A 571 -14.83 11.28 -22.87
C LEU A 571 -14.08 12.35 -22.10
N PHE A 572 -13.45 12.00 -20.99
CA PHE A 572 -12.47 12.87 -20.34
C PHE A 572 -11.07 12.55 -20.85
N TYR A 573 -10.35 13.57 -21.34
CA TYR A 573 -8.95 13.47 -21.73
C TYR A 573 -8.04 14.20 -20.72
N GLY A 574 -6.91 13.57 -20.40
CA GLY A 574 -5.84 14.14 -19.57
C GLY A 574 -4.51 13.37 -19.72
N HIS A 575 -3.50 13.71 -18.92
CA HIS A 575 -2.20 13.00 -18.93
C HIS A 575 -1.58 12.81 -17.53
N TYR A 576 -0.93 11.67 -17.33
CA TYR A 576 -0.29 11.32 -16.07
C TYR A 576 1.21 11.64 -16.02
N ASP A 577 1.81 11.97 -17.16
CA ASP A 577 3.22 12.36 -17.23
C ASP A 577 3.41 13.85 -16.94
N VAL A 578 4.62 14.21 -16.47
CA VAL A 578 4.94 15.54 -15.94
C VAL A 578 6.34 15.99 -16.36
N ILE A 579 6.58 17.29 -16.50
CA ILE A 579 7.94 17.78 -16.80
C ILE A 579 8.89 17.60 -15.62
N SER A 580 10.17 17.32 -15.92
CA SER A 580 11.21 17.13 -14.90
C SER A 580 11.31 18.32 -13.94
N ALA A 581 11.32 18.04 -12.63
CA ALA A 581 11.56 19.04 -11.60
C ALA A 581 13.09 19.21 -11.35
N PRO A 582 13.64 20.43 -11.40
CA PRO A 582 15.04 20.66 -11.03
C PRO A 582 15.25 20.46 -9.51
N PRO A 583 16.44 20.00 -9.06
CA PRO A 583 16.70 19.68 -7.65
C PRO A 583 16.83 20.89 -6.71
N TYR A 584 16.60 22.11 -7.22
CA TYR A 584 16.67 23.36 -6.46
C TYR A 584 15.63 24.37 -6.97
N GLY A 585 15.28 25.36 -6.13
CA GLY A 585 14.30 26.41 -6.43
C GLY A 585 12.87 26.10 -5.97
N TRP A 586 12.64 24.93 -5.40
CA TRP A 586 11.37 24.54 -4.77
C TRP A 586 11.36 24.85 -3.26
N LEU A 587 10.18 25.18 -2.73
CA LEU A 587 9.90 25.42 -1.31
C LEU A 587 9.72 24.12 -0.51
N SER A 588 9.39 23.02 -1.19
CA SER A 588 9.23 21.65 -0.66
C SER A 588 9.73 20.65 -1.72
N ASP A 589 9.82 19.36 -1.40
CA ASP A 589 10.16 18.33 -2.39
C ASP A 589 9.07 18.28 -3.49
N PRO A 590 9.42 18.44 -4.78
CA PRO A 590 8.45 18.50 -5.87
C PRO A 590 7.56 17.25 -5.99
N PHE A 591 8.01 16.07 -5.57
CA PHE A 591 7.19 14.86 -5.62
C PHE A 591 6.50 14.57 -4.28
N LYS A 592 6.72 15.39 -3.25
CA LYS A 592 5.95 15.38 -2.01
C LYS A 592 4.82 16.40 -2.09
N LEU A 593 3.57 15.92 -2.10
CA LEU A 593 2.44 16.82 -1.92
C LEU A 593 2.50 17.50 -0.54
N SER A 594 2.54 18.84 -0.52
CA SER A 594 2.54 19.65 0.71
C SER A 594 1.45 20.72 0.68
N GLY A 595 0.85 21.03 1.83
CA GLY A 595 -0.22 22.03 1.94
C GLY A 595 0.28 23.36 2.51
N ASN A 596 -0.02 24.47 1.84
CA ASN A 596 0.29 25.82 2.36
C ASN A 596 -0.77 26.84 1.91
N ASN A 597 -1.29 27.64 2.85
CA ASN A 597 -2.27 28.72 2.61
C ASN A 597 -3.48 28.34 1.73
N GLY A 598 -3.99 27.11 1.89
CA GLY A 598 -5.15 26.62 1.12
C GLY A 598 -4.84 26.14 -0.30
N ALA A 599 -3.57 26.03 -0.67
CA ALA A 599 -3.11 25.36 -1.89
C ALA A 599 -2.25 24.13 -1.56
N LEU A 600 -2.26 23.16 -2.47
CA LEU A 600 -1.42 21.97 -2.46
C LEU A 600 -0.29 22.17 -3.46
N TYR A 601 0.94 21.94 -3.05
CA TYR A 601 2.15 22.12 -3.85
C TYR A 601 2.74 20.76 -4.23
N GLY A 602 3.22 20.64 -5.47
CA GLY A 602 3.81 19.42 -6.02
C GLY A 602 3.84 19.46 -7.56
N ARG A 603 4.80 18.77 -8.17
CA ARG A 603 4.91 18.65 -9.64
C ARG A 603 3.76 17.79 -10.18
N GLY A 604 3.05 18.35 -11.15
CA GLY A 604 1.86 17.80 -11.80
C GLY A 604 0.60 17.86 -10.95
N VAL A 605 0.60 18.62 -9.86
CA VAL A 605 -0.58 18.79 -9.00
C VAL A 605 -1.71 19.57 -9.69
N SER A 606 -1.35 20.50 -10.58
CA SER A 606 -2.29 21.25 -11.43
C SER A 606 -2.26 20.75 -12.88
N ASP A 607 -1.13 20.18 -13.30
CA ASP A 607 -0.84 19.81 -14.69
C ASP A 607 -0.34 18.35 -14.81
N ASP A 608 -1.19 17.32 -14.84
CA ASP A 608 -2.67 17.31 -14.91
C ASP A 608 -3.27 16.31 -13.88
N LYS A 609 -2.48 15.88 -12.88
CA LYS A 609 -2.88 14.80 -11.94
C LYS A 609 -4.03 15.20 -11.02
N GLY A 610 -4.10 16.46 -10.60
CA GLY A 610 -5.21 17.00 -9.81
C GLY A 610 -6.53 16.97 -10.58
N PRO A 611 -6.62 17.61 -11.75
CA PRO A 611 -7.80 17.56 -12.61
C PRO A 611 -8.30 16.15 -12.96
N ILE A 612 -7.40 15.22 -13.34
CA ILE A 612 -7.76 13.81 -13.62
C ILE A 612 -8.54 13.18 -12.46
N LEU A 613 -8.04 13.36 -11.24
CA LEU A 613 -8.66 12.80 -10.05
C LEU A 613 -9.94 13.55 -9.67
N ALA A 614 -9.99 14.88 -9.80
CA ALA A 614 -11.21 15.63 -9.55
C ALA A 614 -12.39 15.16 -10.43
N VAL A 615 -12.13 14.84 -11.70
CA VAL A 615 -13.14 14.24 -12.59
C VAL A 615 -13.50 12.82 -12.13
N ALA A 616 -12.51 11.95 -11.85
CA ALA A 616 -12.78 10.58 -11.42
C ALA A 616 -13.60 10.49 -10.11
N PHE A 617 -13.28 11.35 -9.13
CA PHE A 617 -14.01 11.43 -7.87
C PHE A 617 -15.42 12.02 -8.03
N ALA A 618 -15.62 13.00 -8.92
CA ALA A 618 -16.96 13.49 -9.25
C ALA A 618 -17.84 12.37 -9.84
N VAL A 619 -17.30 11.59 -10.77
CA VAL A 619 -18.02 10.47 -11.39
C VAL A 619 -18.33 9.37 -10.37
N SER A 620 -17.37 9.01 -9.51
CA SER A 620 -17.53 8.01 -8.45
C SER A 620 -18.55 8.44 -7.37
N SER A 621 -18.54 9.72 -6.99
CA SER A 621 -19.56 10.35 -6.12
C SER A 621 -20.97 10.20 -6.70
N LEU A 622 -21.17 10.50 -7.99
CA LEU A 622 -22.46 10.30 -8.65
C LEU A 622 -22.84 8.82 -8.79
N LEU A 623 -21.87 7.93 -9.03
CA LEU A 623 -22.10 6.49 -9.18
C LEU A 623 -22.57 5.87 -7.85
N SER A 624 -21.85 6.11 -6.75
CA SER A 624 -22.20 5.64 -5.40
C SER A 624 -23.58 6.14 -4.94
N ARG A 625 -23.89 7.41 -5.21
CA ARG A 625 -25.21 8.04 -4.95
C ARG A 625 -26.31 7.58 -5.90
N ARG A 626 -26.01 6.74 -6.90
CA ARG A 626 -26.93 6.29 -7.96
C ARG A 626 -27.59 7.46 -8.71
N MET A 627 -26.80 8.50 -8.98
CA MET A 627 -27.18 9.73 -9.71
C MET A 627 -26.44 9.91 -11.04
N LEU A 628 -25.54 8.99 -11.40
CA LEU A 628 -24.85 8.98 -12.69
C LEU A 628 -25.75 8.41 -13.79
N ASP A 629 -26.27 9.27 -14.66
CA ASP A 629 -27.16 8.91 -15.78
C ASP A 629 -26.47 8.99 -17.17
N VAL A 630 -25.17 9.31 -17.18
CA VAL A 630 -24.30 9.33 -18.35
C VAL A 630 -23.19 8.29 -18.19
N ASP A 631 -22.62 7.83 -19.30
CA ASP A 631 -21.42 6.99 -19.29
C ASP A 631 -20.18 7.90 -19.43
N VAL A 632 -19.13 7.68 -18.64
CA VAL A 632 -17.91 8.52 -18.68
C VAL A 632 -16.68 7.66 -18.97
N VAL A 633 -15.95 8.02 -20.02
CA VAL A 633 -14.74 7.33 -20.48
C VAL A 633 -13.52 8.19 -20.15
N MET A 634 -12.71 7.76 -19.18
CA MET A 634 -11.39 8.35 -18.92
C MET A 634 -10.39 7.84 -19.95
N LEU A 635 -9.70 8.75 -20.63
CA LEU A 635 -8.63 8.49 -21.60
C LEU A 635 -7.39 9.28 -21.15
N VAL A 636 -6.44 8.62 -20.50
CA VAL A 636 -5.29 9.31 -19.89
C VAL A 636 -3.98 8.79 -20.49
N GLU A 637 -3.26 9.67 -21.18
CA GLU A 637 -1.96 9.36 -21.79
C GLU A 637 -0.76 9.67 -20.87
N GLY A 638 0.45 9.39 -21.35
CA GLY A 638 1.70 9.54 -20.59
C GLY A 638 2.86 10.03 -21.45
N GLU A 639 2.59 10.78 -22.50
CA GLU A 639 3.58 11.38 -23.41
C GLU A 639 3.28 12.87 -23.71
N GLU A 640 2.36 13.54 -23.01
CA GLU A 640 1.86 14.88 -23.39
C GLU A 640 2.98 15.91 -23.35
N GLU A 641 3.77 15.91 -22.27
CA GLU A 641 4.94 16.78 -22.07
C GLU A 641 6.08 16.46 -23.08
N ALA A 642 6.08 15.24 -23.62
CA ALA A 642 6.93 14.81 -24.74
C ALA A 642 6.33 15.15 -26.12
N GLY A 643 5.08 15.63 -26.18
CA GLY A 643 4.34 16.02 -27.39
C GLY A 643 3.40 14.94 -27.93
N SER A 644 2.78 14.16 -27.05
CA SER A 644 1.85 13.05 -27.32
C SER A 644 2.41 12.02 -28.31
N ALA A 645 3.69 11.68 -28.17
CA ALA A 645 4.40 10.79 -29.08
C ALA A 645 3.77 9.39 -29.08
N GLY A 646 3.27 8.93 -30.23
CA GLY A 646 2.64 7.61 -30.35
C GLY A 646 1.19 7.51 -29.86
N PHE A 647 0.67 8.53 -29.15
CA PHE A 647 -0.72 8.57 -28.65
C PHE A 647 -1.75 8.25 -29.74
N LYS A 648 -1.62 8.88 -30.91
CA LYS A 648 -2.49 8.65 -32.08
C LYS A 648 -2.55 7.17 -32.48
N GLY A 649 -1.43 6.45 -32.47
CA GLY A 649 -1.38 5.03 -32.81
C GLY A 649 -2.04 4.16 -31.74
N LEU A 650 -1.80 4.48 -30.46
CA LEU A 650 -2.46 3.81 -29.33
C LEU A 650 -3.98 4.03 -29.34
N PHE A 651 -4.44 5.25 -29.58
CA PHE A 651 -5.87 5.59 -29.63
C PHE A 651 -6.60 4.86 -30.76
N GLU A 652 -6.08 4.89 -31.99
CA GLU A 652 -6.71 4.19 -33.13
C GLU A 652 -6.80 2.67 -32.87
N SER A 653 -5.87 2.08 -32.11
CA SER A 653 -5.93 0.65 -31.73
C SER A 653 -7.06 0.28 -30.77
N VAL A 654 -7.66 1.28 -30.08
CA VAL A 654 -8.77 1.07 -29.14
C VAL A 654 -10.02 1.89 -29.45
N LYS A 655 -10.03 2.64 -30.54
CA LYS A 655 -11.16 3.48 -30.97
C LYS A 655 -12.48 2.73 -31.02
N ASP A 656 -12.49 1.51 -31.57
CA ASP A 656 -13.68 0.65 -31.63
C ASP A 656 -14.17 0.20 -30.23
N ARG A 657 -13.26 0.10 -29.25
CA ARG A 657 -13.58 -0.23 -27.85
C ARG A 657 -14.01 1.00 -27.05
N VAL A 658 -13.47 2.17 -27.37
CA VAL A 658 -13.95 3.47 -26.86
C VAL A 658 -15.36 3.70 -27.37
N GLY A 659 -15.65 3.44 -28.65
CA GLY A 659 -16.96 3.56 -29.27
C GLY A 659 -17.42 5.01 -29.44
N GLU A 660 -18.71 5.22 -29.72
CA GLU A 660 -19.30 6.56 -29.87
C GLU A 660 -19.19 7.39 -28.58
N ILE A 661 -18.81 8.66 -28.75
CA ILE A 661 -18.67 9.71 -27.73
C ILE A 661 -19.45 10.93 -28.24
N ASP A 662 -20.19 11.60 -27.36
CA ASP A 662 -21.01 12.78 -27.70
C ASP A 662 -20.29 14.10 -27.42
N CYS A 663 -19.38 14.11 -26.44
CA CYS A 663 -18.64 15.29 -26.01
C CYS A 663 -17.29 14.87 -25.41
N ILE A 664 -16.24 15.63 -25.71
CA ILE A 664 -14.93 15.50 -25.06
C ILE A 664 -14.82 16.57 -23.96
N LEU A 665 -14.35 16.20 -22.79
CA LEU A 665 -14.04 17.10 -21.69
C LEU A 665 -12.53 17.06 -21.43
N VAL A 666 -11.91 18.23 -21.32
CA VAL A 666 -10.49 18.41 -21.01
C VAL A 666 -10.39 19.31 -19.78
N SER A 667 -9.39 19.08 -18.92
CA SER A 667 -9.22 19.89 -17.71
C SER A 667 -7.79 20.38 -17.41
N ASN A 668 -6.87 20.28 -18.37
CA ASN A 668 -5.54 20.89 -18.28
C ASN A 668 -5.54 22.35 -18.78
N SER A 669 -5.96 23.32 -17.96
CA SER A 669 -5.77 24.76 -18.23
C SER A 669 -5.98 25.60 -16.96
N PHE A 670 -5.66 26.89 -17.04
CA PHE A 670 -5.57 27.79 -15.90
C PHE A 670 -6.54 28.97 -16.01
N TRP A 671 -7.03 29.45 -14.87
CA TRP A 671 -7.76 30.71 -14.81
C TRP A 671 -6.85 31.89 -15.15
N ILE A 672 -7.46 32.96 -15.66
CA ILE A 672 -6.74 34.15 -16.12
C ILE A 672 -6.18 35.01 -14.97
N ASP A 673 -6.75 34.84 -13.78
CA ASP A 673 -6.24 35.31 -12.49
C ASP A 673 -6.50 34.23 -11.43
N ASP A 674 -6.42 34.56 -10.13
CA ASP A 674 -6.64 33.60 -9.04
C ASP A 674 -8.08 33.61 -8.48
N VAL A 675 -8.99 34.40 -9.03
CA VAL A 675 -10.29 34.72 -8.40
C VAL A 675 -11.48 34.54 -9.35
N THR A 676 -11.26 34.72 -10.65
CA THR A 676 -12.28 34.77 -11.70
C THR A 676 -12.43 33.40 -12.35
N PRO A 677 -13.56 32.69 -12.16
CA PRO A 677 -13.78 31.40 -12.80
C PRO A 677 -13.79 31.54 -14.32
N CYS A 678 -13.13 30.60 -15.01
CA CYS A 678 -12.97 30.64 -16.46
C CYS A 678 -13.52 29.37 -17.12
N VAL A 679 -13.83 29.47 -18.42
CA VAL A 679 -14.00 28.34 -19.33
C VAL A 679 -13.14 28.60 -20.56
N THR A 680 -12.32 27.63 -20.94
CA THR A 680 -11.39 27.77 -22.07
C THR A 680 -12.10 27.33 -23.35
N TYR A 681 -12.04 28.16 -24.40
CA TYR A 681 -12.70 27.89 -25.69
C TYR A 681 -11.72 27.92 -26.88
N GLY A 682 -10.42 28.05 -26.64
CA GLY A 682 -9.45 27.93 -27.73
C GLY A 682 -8.00 27.89 -27.27
N LEU A 683 -7.20 27.14 -28.01
CA LEU A 683 -5.77 26.96 -27.83
C LEU A 683 -5.06 27.32 -29.13
N ARG A 684 -3.79 27.71 -29.04
CA ARG A 684 -2.95 27.88 -30.22
C ARG A 684 -2.43 26.55 -30.70
N GLY A 685 -2.07 26.46 -31.98
CA GLY A 685 -1.21 25.39 -32.46
C GLY A 685 0.27 25.75 -32.28
N VAL A 686 1.15 24.80 -32.52
CA VAL A 686 2.60 25.03 -32.50
C VAL A 686 3.34 24.21 -33.55
N VAL A 687 4.31 24.84 -34.22
CA VAL A 687 5.33 24.17 -35.04
C VAL A 687 6.67 24.38 -34.37
N HIS A 688 7.31 23.31 -33.89
CA HIS A 688 8.67 23.32 -33.36
C HIS A 688 9.67 22.87 -34.42
N SER A 689 10.80 23.56 -34.53
CA SER A 689 11.85 23.22 -35.50
C SER A 689 13.27 23.37 -34.93
N SER A 690 14.13 22.43 -35.33
CA SER A 690 15.58 22.54 -35.24
C SER A 690 16.15 23.08 -36.55
N ILE A 691 16.96 24.14 -36.48
CA ILE A 691 17.77 24.62 -37.61
C ILE A 691 19.23 24.38 -37.25
N GLU A 692 19.98 23.65 -38.06
CA GLU A 692 21.37 23.29 -37.81
C GLU A 692 22.24 23.70 -39.00
N ILE A 693 23.31 24.45 -38.76
CA ILE A 693 24.30 24.83 -39.77
C ILE A 693 25.65 24.29 -39.31
N SER A 694 26.33 23.53 -40.18
CA SER A 694 27.60 22.88 -39.88
C SER A 694 28.65 23.07 -40.98
N SER A 695 29.91 22.96 -40.62
CA SER A 695 31.07 22.98 -41.50
C SER A 695 31.74 21.62 -41.51
N GLU A 696 32.44 21.27 -42.60
CA GLU A 696 33.28 20.07 -42.67
C GLU A 696 34.56 20.18 -41.82
N ARG A 697 34.90 21.41 -41.37
CA ARG A 697 36.05 21.68 -40.52
C ARG A 697 35.72 21.46 -39.04
N PRO A 698 36.68 21.04 -38.19
CA PRO A 698 36.51 20.99 -36.74
C PRO A 698 36.40 22.39 -36.13
N ASP A 699 36.11 22.46 -34.83
CA ASP A 699 36.16 23.72 -34.08
C ASP A 699 37.58 24.33 -34.14
N VAL A 700 37.70 25.64 -34.40
CA VAL A 700 38.99 26.32 -34.58
C VAL A 700 39.14 27.56 -33.72
N HIS A 701 40.38 27.97 -33.44
CA HIS A 701 40.66 29.16 -32.63
C HIS A 701 40.36 30.45 -33.43
N SER A 702 39.45 31.29 -32.92
CA SER A 702 38.96 32.48 -33.63
C SER A 702 40.05 33.51 -33.90
N GLY A 703 41.05 33.64 -33.01
CA GLY A 703 42.21 34.50 -33.23
C GLY A 703 43.23 33.99 -34.27
N VAL A 704 43.05 32.78 -34.81
CA VAL A 704 43.93 32.18 -35.85
C VAL A 704 43.21 32.10 -37.19
N GLU A 705 41.97 31.62 -37.21
CA GLU A 705 41.17 31.41 -38.44
C GLU A 705 40.11 32.50 -38.69
N GLY A 706 39.90 33.41 -37.74
CA GLY A 706 38.88 34.46 -37.84
C GLY A 706 39.09 35.37 -39.03
N GLY A 707 38.04 35.52 -39.84
CA GLY A 707 38.10 36.25 -41.12
C GLY A 707 38.74 35.48 -42.29
N ALA A 708 39.31 34.29 -42.05
CA ALA A 708 39.82 33.41 -43.11
C ALA A 708 38.81 32.32 -43.54
N ILE A 709 37.79 32.05 -42.71
CA ILE A 709 36.75 31.04 -42.95
C ILE A 709 35.34 31.64 -42.90
N VAL A 710 34.36 30.93 -43.49
CA VAL A 710 32.93 31.27 -43.36
C VAL A 710 32.37 30.57 -42.12
N GLU A 711 31.98 31.35 -41.12
CA GLU A 711 31.65 30.84 -39.79
C GLU A 711 30.18 30.40 -39.66
N PRO A 712 29.89 29.15 -39.24
CA PRO A 712 28.51 28.68 -39.05
C PRO A 712 27.65 29.55 -38.13
N MET A 713 28.23 30.18 -37.11
CA MET A 713 27.54 31.14 -36.23
C MET A 713 27.06 32.39 -36.98
N VAL A 714 27.90 32.92 -37.88
CA VAL A 714 27.59 34.13 -38.64
C VAL A 714 26.45 33.84 -39.63
N ASP A 715 26.45 32.69 -40.27
CA ASP A 715 25.36 32.29 -41.16
C ASP A 715 24.06 32.02 -40.39
N MET A 716 24.13 31.37 -39.23
CA MET A 716 22.96 31.15 -38.36
C MET A 716 22.32 32.47 -37.92
N VAL A 717 23.11 33.45 -37.49
CA VAL A 717 22.59 34.76 -37.09
C VAL A 717 21.93 35.49 -38.26
N LYS A 718 22.51 35.42 -39.47
CA LYS A 718 21.89 36.00 -40.67
C LYS A 718 20.56 35.31 -41.02
N VAL A 719 20.54 33.98 -41.05
CA VAL A 719 19.32 33.20 -41.36
C VAL A 719 18.21 33.51 -40.36
N LEU A 720 18.50 33.48 -39.05
CA LEU A 720 17.52 33.77 -38.01
C LEU A 720 17.01 35.22 -38.07
N ALA A 721 17.86 36.18 -38.44
CA ALA A 721 17.45 37.57 -38.66
C ALA A 721 16.45 37.76 -39.81
N THR A 722 16.31 36.78 -40.72
CA THR A 722 15.28 36.80 -41.77
C THR A 722 13.90 36.33 -41.29
N LEU A 723 13.77 35.74 -40.09
CA LEU A 723 12.50 35.14 -39.63
C LEU A 723 11.51 36.17 -39.08
N ALA A 724 11.99 37.28 -38.50
CA ALA A 724 11.14 38.29 -37.87
C ALA A 724 11.78 39.68 -37.88
N SER A 725 10.95 40.72 -37.87
CA SER A 725 11.33 42.12 -37.68
C SER A 725 10.42 42.76 -36.62
N GLY A 726 10.99 43.11 -35.47
CA GLY A 726 10.20 43.50 -34.30
C GLY A 726 9.30 42.35 -33.85
N SER A 727 7.99 42.60 -33.74
CA SER A 727 6.98 41.57 -33.46
C SER A 727 6.43 40.87 -34.71
N LYS A 728 6.80 41.29 -35.92
CA LYS A 728 6.24 40.76 -37.17
C LYS A 728 7.09 39.63 -37.73
N VAL A 729 6.45 38.50 -38.03
CA VAL A 729 7.07 37.36 -38.74
C VAL A 729 7.24 37.71 -40.22
N LEU A 730 8.35 37.31 -40.83
CA LEU A 730 8.69 37.65 -42.23
C LEU A 730 8.55 36.48 -43.21
N ILE A 731 8.14 35.31 -42.72
CA ILE A 731 7.87 34.12 -43.54
C ILE A 731 6.76 34.47 -44.58
N PRO A 732 6.93 34.13 -45.88
CA PRO A 732 5.91 34.36 -46.91
C PRO A 732 4.56 33.73 -46.56
N SER A 733 3.47 34.41 -46.95
CA SER A 733 2.08 34.00 -46.73
C SER A 733 1.64 33.72 -45.29
N PHE A 734 2.48 34.03 -44.30
CA PHE A 734 2.25 33.70 -42.89
C PHE A 734 0.96 34.31 -42.30
N TYR A 735 0.56 35.50 -42.78
CA TYR A 735 -0.63 36.21 -42.29
C TYR A 735 -1.86 36.06 -43.20
N ASP A 736 -1.78 35.29 -44.30
CA ASP A 736 -2.81 35.28 -45.35
C ASP A 736 -4.11 34.60 -44.91
N LYS A 737 -4.02 33.59 -44.04
CA LYS A 737 -5.14 32.81 -43.48
C LYS A 737 -5.38 33.12 -42.00
N ILE A 738 -5.58 34.40 -41.66
CA ILE A 738 -5.96 34.82 -40.30
C ILE A 738 -7.31 35.55 -40.39
N ARG A 739 -8.31 35.05 -39.67
CA ARG A 739 -9.61 35.72 -39.57
C ARG A 739 -9.50 37.13 -38.97
N PRO A 740 -10.30 38.10 -39.42
CA PRO A 740 -10.53 39.34 -38.68
C PRO A 740 -11.08 39.02 -37.29
N GLN A 741 -10.66 39.79 -36.27
CA GLN A 741 -11.20 39.65 -34.92
C GLN A 741 -12.70 40.00 -34.88
N PRO A 742 -13.58 39.12 -34.38
CA PRO A 742 -14.99 39.43 -34.14
C PRO A 742 -15.17 40.53 -33.08
N GLU A 743 -16.26 41.30 -33.20
CA GLU A 743 -16.59 42.35 -32.23
C GLU A 743 -16.84 41.77 -30.81
N GLU A 744 -17.37 40.56 -30.73
CA GLU A 744 -17.60 39.84 -29.47
C GLU A 744 -16.29 39.46 -28.77
N GLU A 745 -15.28 38.95 -29.50
CA GLU A 745 -13.92 38.76 -28.97
C GLU A 745 -13.33 40.10 -28.52
N ARG A 746 -13.55 41.19 -29.26
CA ARG A 746 -13.03 42.52 -28.93
C ARG A 746 -13.58 43.02 -27.58
N VAL A 747 -14.89 42.90 -27.38
CA VAL A 747 -15.57 43.25 -26.11
C VAL A 747 -15.14 42.32 -24.96
N LEU A 748 -14.98 41.02 -25.24
CA LEU A 748 -14.46 40.05 -24.27
C LEU A 748 -13.03 40.38 -23.84
N TYR A 749 -12.15 40.74 -24.78
CA TYR A 749 -10.76 41.12 -24.47
C TYR A 749 -10.69 42.46 -23.71
N GLU A 750 -11.62 43.39 -23.93
CA GLU A 750 -11.76 44.57 -23.06
C GLU A 750 -12.19 44.22 -21.63
N LYS A 751 -13.06 43.21 -21.44
CA LYS A 751 -13.44 42.71 -20.10
C LYS A 751 -12.24 42.04 -19.43
N ILE A 752 -11.53 41.17 -20.14
CA ILE A 752 -10.35 40.44 -19.64
C ILE A 752 -9.21 41.39 -19.28
N ALA A 753 -8.89 42.36 -20.15
CA ALA A 753 -7.85 43.36 -19.91
C ALA A 753 -8.05 44.17 -18.61
N LYS A 754 -9.31 44.41 -18.21
CA LYS A 754 -9.65 45.06 -16.92
C LYS A 754 -9.36 44.16 -15.72
N VAL A 755 -9.61 42.85 -15.85
CA VAL A 755 -9.32 41.84 -14.81
C VAL A 755 -7.82 41.65 -14.64
N THR A 756 -7.10 41.39 -15.73
CA THR A 756 -5.64 41.16 -15.76
C THR A 756 -4.80 42.41 -15.55
N LYS A 757 -5.41 43.61 -15.64
CA LYS A 757 -4.73 44.92 -15.65
C LYS A 757 -3.73 45.05 -16.82
N THR A 758 -4.04 44.43 -17.97
CA THR A 758 -3.25 44.52 -19.21
C THR A 758 -3.99 45.33 -20.28
N THR A 759 -3.51 45.32 -21.53
CA THR A 759 -4.22 45.92 -22.67
C THR A 759 -4.95 44.84 -23.49
N PRO A 760 -6.07 45.15 -24.17
CA PRO A 760 -6.74 44.19 -25.07
C PRO A 760 -5.83 43.70 -26.20
N ALA A 761 -4.96 44.58 -26.72
CA ALA A 761 -3.95 44.22 -27.72
C ALA A 761 -2.94 43.17 -27.21
N SER A 762 -2.57 43.23 -25.92
CA SER A 762 -1.70 42.21 -25.32
C SER A 762 -2.40 40.85 -25.19
N ILE A 763 -3.72 40.84 -24.95
CA ILE A 763 -4.53 39.61 -24.94
C ILE A 763 -4.66 39.04 -26.36
N ALA A 764 -4.98 39.87 -27.35
CA ALA A 764 -5.01 39.46 -28.76
C ALA A 764 -3.67 38.86 -29.23
N SER A 765 -2.55 39.51 -28.89
CA SER A 765 -1.22 39.01 -29.24
C SER A 765 -0.85 37.69 -28.55
N ARG A 766 -1.43 37.40 -27.38
CA ARG A 766 -1.27 36.13 -26.66
C ARG A 766 -2.20 35.01 -27.13
N TRP A 767 -3.38 35.32 -27.66
CA TRP A 767 -4.40 34.31 -28.00
C TRP A 767 -4.77 34.22 -29.48
N SER A 768 -4.99 35.34 -30.18
CA SER A 768 -5.51 35.39 -31.56
C SER A 768 -4.53 35.82 -32.66
N GLU A 769 -3.34 36.35 -32.35
CA GLU A 769 -2.30 36.69 -33.36
C GLU A 769 -1.10 35.70 -33.35
N PRO A 770 -0.70 35.11 -34.48
CA PRO A 770 0.40 34.14 -34.50
C PRO A 770 1.76 34.79 -34.21
N SER A 771 2.67 34.02 -33.60
CA SER A 771 3.98 34.50 -33.16
C SER A 771 5.11 33.53 -33.46
N LEU A 772 6.35 34.02 -33.48
CA LEU A 772 7.57 33.24 -33.65
C LEU A 772 8.51 33.50 -32.45
N SER A 773 9.24 32.48 -32.02
CA SER A 773 10.22 32.58 -30.92
C SER A 773 11.46 31.75 -31.21
N ILE A 774 12.62 32.31 -30.91
CA ILE A 774 13.92 31.64 -30.98
C ILE A 774 14.35 31.36 -29.54
N HIS A 775 14.52 30.08 -29.19
CA HIS A 775 14.67 29.62 -27.81
C HIS A 775 16.14 29.51 -27.38
N SER A 776 16.98 28.93 -28.23
CA SER A 776 18.38 28.68 -27.92
C SER A 776 19.25 28.66 -29.17
N LEU A 777 20.54 28.89 -28.95
CA LEU A 777 21.64 28.66 -29.89
C LEU A 777 22.67 27.78 -29.20
N ASN A 778 22.79 26.54 -29.64
CA ASN A 778 23.74 25.55 -29.11
C ASN A 778 24.88 25.39 -30.12
N VAL A 779 26.13 25.44 -29.64
CA VAL A 779 27.34 25.37 -30.48
C VAL A 779 28.17 24.14 -30.14
N SER A 780 28.99 23.68 -31.08
CA SER A 780 30.03 22.68 -30.82
C SER A 780 31.21 23.25 -30.02
N GLY A 781 32.01 22.34 -29.46
CA GLY A 781 33.22 22.68 -28.72
C GLY A 781 32.98 23.11 -27.27
N PRO A 782 34.03 23.63 -26.60
CA PRO A 782 33.99 23.90 -25.16
C PRO A 782 33.27 25.22 -24.77
N GLY A 783 32.55 25.88 -25.69
CA GLY A 783 31.72 27.05 -25.39
C GLY A 783 32.49 28.32 -24.95
N ASN A 784 33.80 28.39 -25.18
CA ASN A 784 34.64 29.54 -24.84
C ASN A 784 34.63 30.62 -25.94
N ALA A 785 34.77 31.88 -25.54
CA ALA A 785 34.65 33.05 -26.43
C ALA A 785 35.77 33.21 -27.49
N THR A 786 36.68 32.24 -27.63
CA THR A 786 37.82 32.27 -28.56
C THR A 786 37.80 31.12 -29.57
N VAL A 787 36.65 30.48 -29.78
CA VAL A 787 36.45 29.38 -30.72
C VAL A 787 35.37 29.73 -31.75
N ILE A 788 35.65 29.44 -33.01
CA ILE A 788 34.65 29.37 -34.08
C ILE A 788 34.13 27.91 -34.08
N PRO A 789 32.85 27.67 -33.81
CA PRO A 789 32.30 26.34 -33.76
C PRO A 789 32.08 25.78 -35.17
N SER A 790 32.39 24.50 -35.34
CA SER A 790 32.09 23.69 -36.52
C SER A 790 30.59 23.49 -36.75
N SER A 791 29.75 23.56 -35.72
CA SER A 791 28.29 23.45 -35.88
C SER A 791 27.52 24.32 -34.89
N VAL A 792 26.34 24.75 -35.33
CA VAL A 792 25.42 25.60 -34.58
C VAL A 792 24.00 25.09 -34.80
N LYS A 793 23.27 24.89 -33.71
CA LYS A 793 21.89 24.41 -33.71
C LYS A 793 20.98 25.41 -32.99
N ALA A 794 20.04 25.98 -33.72
CA ALA A 794 18.98 26.82 -33.19
C ALA A 794 17.72 26.01 -32.92
N LYS A 795 17.00 26.36 -31.85
CA LYS A 795 15.63 25.89 -31.59
C LYS A 795 14.65 27.04 -31.81
N VAL A 796 13.66 26.83 -32.67
CA VAL A 796 12.64 27.82 -33.04
C VAL A 796 11.24 27.22 -32.83
N SER A 797 10.26 28.04 -32.46
CA SER A 797 8.85 27.66 -32.54
C SER A 797 8.01 28.76 -33.17
N ILE A 798 6.95 28.35 -33.86
CA ILE A 798 5.87 29.20 -34.34
C ILE A 798 4.60 28.81 -33.58
N ARG A 799 3.89 29.78 -33.00
CA ARG A 799 2.51 29.58 -32.50
C ARG A 799 1.54 30.03 -33.58
N ILE A 800 0.65 29.13 -33.99
CA ILE A 800 -0.37 29.36 -35.02
C ILE A 800 -1.75 29.57 -34.39
N VAL A 801 -2.66 30.16 -35.16
CA VAL A 801 -4.02 30.54 -34.74
C VAL A 801 -5.06 30.00 -35.74
N PRO A 802 -6.37 30.05 -35.41
CA PRO A 802 -7.41 29.52 -36.28
C PRO A 802 -7.33 29.98 -37.74
N ASP A 803 -7.67 29.04 -38.63
CA ASP A 803 -7.61 29.08 -40.09
C ASP A 803 -6.21 28.93 -40.73
N GLN A 804 -5.13 28.97 -39.94
CA GLN A 804 -3.79 28.61 -40.43
C GLN A 804 -3.64 27.08 -40.48
N ASP A 805 -3.13 26.54 -41.59
CA ASP A 805 -2.81 25.12 -41.71
C ASP A 805 -1.39 24.83 -41.16
N THR A 806 -1.30 23.82 -40.29
CA THR A 806 -0.04 23.48 -39.59
C THR A 806 1.07 23.02 -40.55
N ASP A 807 0.72 22.21 -41.56
CA ASP A 807 1.68 21.65 -42.52
C ASP A 807 2.14 22.71 -43.53
N GLU A 808 1.24 23.58 -43.99
CA GLU A 808 1.58 24.74 -44.84
C GLU A 808 2.54 25.70 -44.12
N ILE A 809 2.32 26.00 -42.84
CA ILE A 809 3.21 26.88 -42.06
C ILE A 809 4.57 26.22 -41.82
N ALA A 810 4.60 24.91 -41.52
CA ALA A 810 5.84 24.16 -41.37
C ALA A 810 6.65 24.12 -42.69
N ALA A 811 6.00 23.85 -43.83
CA ALA A 811 6.62 23.91 -45.15
C ALA A 811 7.11 25.32 -45.50
N SER A 812 6.35 26.36 -45.15
CA SER A 812 6.72 27.77 -45.40
C SER A 812 7.96 28.18 -44.59
N LEU A 813 8.07 27.75 -43.32
CA LEU A 813 9.29 27.94 -42.52
C LEU A 813 10.50 27.26 -43.16
N VAL A 814 10.36 25.98 -43.55
CA VAL A 814 11.45 25.20 -44.17
C VAL A 814 11.90 25.85 -45.48
N ASN A 815 10.97 26.26 -46.34
CA ASN A 815 11.28 26.92 -47.61
C ASN A 815 11.97 28.28 -47.39
N HIS A 816 11.48 29.10 -46.45
CA HIS A 816 12.06 30.39 -46.11
C HIS A 816 13.51 30.26 -45.62
N VAL A 817 13.76 29.33 -44.68
CA VAL A 817 15.10 29.09 -44.12
C VAL A 817 16.07 28.57 -45.17
N ASN A 818 15.64 27.66 -46.05
CA ASN A 818 16.48 27.18 -47.16
C ASN A 818 16.82 28.29 -48.16
N ASN A 819 15.85 29.12 -48.53
CA ASN A 819 16.08 30.25 -49.45
C ASN A 819 17.03 31.29 -48.83
N ALA A 820 16.79 31.69 -47.57
CA ALA A 820 17.62 32.64 -46.85
C ALA A 820 19.08 32.15 -46.72
N PHE A 821 19.30 30.85 -46.52
CA PHE A 821 20.64 30.27 -46.49
C PHE A 821 21.29 30.19 -47.88
N ALA A 822 20.53 29.83 -48.93
CA ALA A 822 21.03 29.79 -50.29
C ALA A 822 21.49 31.18 -50.79
N GLU A 823 20.81 32.25 -50.38
CA GLU A 823 21.22 33.64 -50.66
C GLU A 823 22.57 34.02 -50.04
N LEU A 824 22.99 33.37 -48.95
CA LEU A 824 24.31 33.61 -48.34
C LEU A 824 25.47 33.07 -49.19
N GLN A 825 25.20 32.15 -50.13
CA GLN A 825 26.22 31.43 -50.91
C GLN A 825 27.32 30.78 -50.04
N SER A 826 26.92 30.32 -48.84
CA SER A 826 27.85 29.74 -47.87
C SER A 826 28.30 28.32 -48.27
N PRO A 827 29.56 27.94 -48.01
CA PRO A 827 30.04 26.57 -48.15
C PRO A 827 29.60 25.64 -46.99
N ASN A 828 28.94 26.18 -45.96
CA ASN A 828 28.43 25.38 -44.84
C ASN A 828 27.18 24.57 -45.25
N VAL A 829 26.83 23.56 -44.46
CA VAL A 829 25.68 22.68 -44.70
C VAL A 829 24.54 23.05 -43.77
N LEU A 830 23.38 23.40 -44.34
CA LEU A 830 22.13 23.60 -43.62
C LEU A 830 21.34 22.28 -43.50
N LYS A 831 20.78 22.03 -42.31
CA LYS A 831 19.75 21.03 -42.05
C LYS A 831 18.60 21.67 -41.28
N VAL A 832 17.40 21.63 -41.84
CA VAL A 832 16.16 22.03 -41.15
C VAL A 832 15.36 20.78 -40.82
N GLN A 833 14.90 20.66 -39.59
CA GLN A 833 14.05 19.58 -39.13
C GLN A 833 12.82 20.17 -38.42
N ILE A 834 11.64 19.71 -38.78
CA ILE A 834 10.44 19.91 -37.97
C ILE A 834 10.50 18.85 -36.86
N ASP A 835 10.51 19.30 -35.61
CA ASP A 835 10.64 18.43 -34.44
C ASP A 835 9.28 17.87 -34.03
N ARG A 836 8.28 18.75 -33.89
CA ARG A 836 6.91 18.46 -33.43
C ARG A 836 5.93 19.48 -34.00
N THR A 837 4.68 19.06 -34.18
CA THR A 837 3.57 19.89 -34.68
C THR A 837 2.30 19.60 -33.89
N ALA A 838 1.55 20.64 -33.55
CA ALA A 838 0.21 20.53 -32.96
C ALA A 838 -0.70 21.56 -33.63
N ASP A 839 -1.91 21.15 -33.97
CA ASP A 839 -2.90 22.04 -34.56
C ASP A 839 -3.48 23.00 -33.51
N TRP A 840 -4.11 24.09 -33.96
CA TRP A 840 -4.88 24.96 -33.07
C TRP A 840 -6.23 24.30 -32.72
N TRP A 841 -6.88 24.82 -31.68
CA TRP A 841 -8.23 24.41 -31.31
C TRP A 841 -9.11 25.63 -31.02
N LEU A 842 -10.39 25.54 -31.37
CA LEU A 842 -11.41 26.54 -31.07
C LEU A 842 -12.74 25.81 -30.88
N GLY A 843 -13.28 25.84 -29.67
CA GLY A 843 -14.53 25.19 -29.30
C GLY A 843 -15.76 25.93 -29.83
N GLU A 844 -16.86 25.18 -29.97
CA GLU A 844 -18.15 25.73 -30.37
C GLU A 844 -18.86 26.38 -29.17
N LEU A 845 -19.24 27.65 -29.29
CA LEU A 845 -19.67 28.48 -28.16
C LEU A 845 -21.19 28.48 -27.92
N ASP A 846 -21.94 28.04 -28.93
CA ASP A 846 -23.40 27.88 -28.93
C ASP A 846 -23.82 26.40 -28.73
N ASP A 847 -22.86 25.51 -28.43
CA ASP A 847 -23.11 24.10 -28.16
C ASP A 847 -23.84 23.87 -26.81
N GLU A 848 -24.71 22.87 -26.78
CA GLU A 848 -25.52 22.56 -25.59
C GLU A 848 -24.68 22.07 -24.41
N TYR A 849 -23.60 21.33 -24.66
CA TYR A 849 -22.68 20.87 -23.61
C TYR A 849 -21.81 22.03 -23.13
N PHE A 850 -21.40 22.95 -24.02
CA PHE A 850 -20.69 24.18 -23.62
C PHE A 850 -21.53 25.02 -22.66
N HIS A 851 -22.80 25.28 -22.98
CA HIS A 851 -23.72 25.96 -22.08
C HIS A 851 -23.98 25.19 -20.78
N ALA A 852 -24.07 23.85 -20.82
CA ALA A 852 -24.19 23.03 -19.61
C ALA A 852 -22.98 23.17 -18.67
N LEU A 853 -21.77 23.30 -19.23
CA LEU A 853 -20.54 23.51 -18.47
C LEU A 853 -20.49 24.93 -17.87
N GLU A 854 -20.83 25.96 -18.64
CA GLU A 854 -20.95 27.33 -18.13
C GLU A 854 -22.00 27.43 -17.00
N ASP A 855 -23.15 26.78 -17.17
CA ASP A 855 -24.17 26.66 -16.12
C ASP A 855 -23.63 25.98 -14.87
N ALA A 856 -22.85 24.90 -15.01
CA ALA A 856 -22.25 24.21 -13.88
C ALA A 856 -21.24 25.09 -13.12
N VAL A 857 -20.36 25.81 -13.84
CA VAL A 857 -19.41 26.76 -13.25
C VAL A 857 -20.15 27.93 -12.56
N ARG A 858 -21.13 28.53 -13.24
CA ARG A 858 -21.94 29.64 -12.70
C ARG A 858 -22.67 29.23 -11.41
N ASN A 859 -23.24 28.03 -11.39
CA ASN A 859 -23.97 27.51 -10.24
C ASN A 859 -23.07 27.16 -9.05
N GLU A 860 -21.82 26.72 -9.28
CA GLU A 860 -20.89 26.42 -8.19
C GLU A 860 -20.15 27.66 -7.65
N TRP A 861 -19.83 28.62 -8.52
CA TRP A 861 -19.08 29.83 -8.14
C TRP A 861 -19.96 31.06 -7.87
N GLN A 862 -21.25 31.01 -8.23
CA GLN A 862 -22.21 32.12 -8.09
C GLN A 862 -21.78 33.40 -8.84
N VAL A 863 -20.97 33.24 -9.88
CA VAL A 863 -20.42 34.29 -10.74
C VAL A 863 -20.42 33.81 -12.18
N GLU A 864 -20.67 34.71 -13.13
CA GLU A 864 -20.58 34.42 -14.57
C GLU A 864 -19.15 34.01 -14.96
N PRO A 865 -18.91 32.79 -15.49
CA PRO A 865 -17.59 32.39 -15.94
C PRO A 865 -17.07 33.31 -17.06
N LEU A 866 -15.76 33.48 -17.12
CA LEU A 866 -15.10 34.23 -18.17
C LEU A 866 -14.63 33.27 -19.26
N ARG A 867 -15.17 33.42 -20.47
CA ARG A 867 -14.66 32.72 -21.66
C ARG A 867 -13.24 33.20 -21.95
N ILE A 868 -12.26 32.29 -21.98
CA ILE A 868 -10.84 32.59 -22.25
C ILE A 868 -10.27 31.69 -23.35
N ARG A 869 -9.17 32.12 -23.93
CA ARG A 869 -8.31 31.28 -24.77
C ARG A 869 -6.95 31.14 -24.07
N GLU A 870 -6.10 30.24 -24.52
CA GLU A 870 -4.70 30.21 -24.10
C GLU A 870 -3.71 30.30 -25.26
N GLY A 871 -2.47 30.67 -24.93
CA GLY A 871 -1.34 30.63 -25.85
C GLY A 871 -0.62 29.27 -25.87
N GLY A 872 -1.03 28.33 -25.02
CA GLY A 872 -0.58 26.94 -25.01
C GLY A 872 -1.15 26.13 -26.18
N SER A 873 -0.78 24.84 -26.23
CA SER A 873 -1.23 23.87 -27.23
C SER A 873 -1.33 22.51 -26.56
N ILE A 874 -2.45 21.81 -26.72
CA ILE A 874 -2.63 20.41 -26.28
C ILE A 874 -2.89 19.59 -27.56
N PRO A 875 -1.90 18.86 -28.10
CA PRO A 875 -1.99 18.26 -29.43
C PRO A 875 -3.15 17.27 -29.60
N SER A 876 -3.52 16.59 -28.52
CA SER A 876 -4.52 15.54 -28.51
C SER A 876 -5.96 16.05 -28.66
N VAL A 877 -6.26 17.31 -28.32
CA VAL A 877 -7.64 17.85 -28.40
C VAL A 877 -8.17 17.94 -29.83
N PRO A 878 -7.54 18.70 -30.77
CA PRO A 878 -8.03 18.77 -32.16
C PRO A 878 -7.93 17.42 -32.89
N PHE A 879 -7.01 16.55 -32.47
CA PHE A 879 -6.96 15.17 -32.97
C PHE A 879 -8.19 14.36 -32.52
N LEU A 880 -8.57 14.41 -31.23
CA LEU A 880 -9.71 13.67 -30.70
C LEU A 880 -11.04 14.15 -31.27
N GLU A 881 -11.27 15.47 -31.40
CA GLU A 881 -12.46 16.01 -32.07
C GLU A 881 -12.60 15.46 -33.49
N LYS A 882 -11.51 15.50 -34.27
CA LYS A 882 -11.47 14.97 -35.64
C LYS A 882 -11.63 13.45 -35.72
N ALA A 883 -11.13 12.72 -34.71
CA ALA A 883 -11.16 11.26 -34.68
C ALA A 883 -12.53 10.72 -34.23
N LEU A 884 -13.22 11.40 -33.32
CA LEU A 884 -14.50 11.00 -32.74
C LEU A 884 -15.70 11.69 -33.40
N GLY A 885 -15.53 12.85 -34.02
CA GLY A 885 -16.59 13.60 -34.68
C GLY A 885 -17.51 14.38 -33.73
N CYS A 886 -17.02 14.74 -32.54
CA CYS A 886 -17.75 15.47 -31.50
C CYS A 886 -16.93 16.66 -30.98
N HIS A 887 -17.60 17.63 -30.35
CA HIS A 887 -16.97 18.83 -29.81
C HIS A 887 -16.23 18.58 -28.48
N ALA A 888 -15.15 19.32 -28.25
CA ALA A 888 -14.44 19.38 -26.99
C ALA A 888 -14.86 20.59 -26.14
N LEU A 889 -14.79 20.41 -24.83
CA LEU A 889 -14.98 21.44 -23.80
C LEU A 889 -13.76 21.47 -22.89
N HIS A 890 -13.33 22.65 -22.47
CA HIS A 890 -12.12 22.80 -21.66
C HIS A 890 -12.42 23.57 -20.37
N LEU A 891 -12.44 22.84 -19.25
CA LEU A 891 -12.66 23.39 -17.91
C LEU A 891 -11.29 23.66 -17.24
N PRO A 892 -10.83 24.90 -17.11
CA PRO A 892 -9.63 25.17 -16.32
C PRO A 892 -9.93 24.98 -14.83
N MET A 893 -9.19 24.09 -14.17
CA MET A 893 -9.23 23.96 -12.70
C MET A 893 -8.10 24.74 -12.03
N GLY A 894 -6.95 24.89 -12.68
CA GLY A 894 -5.80 25.60 -12.13
C GLY A 894 -6.02 27.13 -12.03
N GLN A 895 -5.23 27.80 -11.21
CA GLN A 895 -5.19 29.27 -11.09
C GLN A 895 -4.02 29.88 -11.87
N SER A 896 -4.07 31.18 -12.17
CA SER A 896 -2.99 31.89 -12.90
C SER A 896 -1.60 31.79 -12.25
N SER A 897 -1.56 31.62 -10.93
CA SER A 897 -0.35 31.51 -10.12
C SER A 897 0.04 30.07 -9.74
N ASP A 898 -0.56 29.08 -10.41
CA ASP A 898 -0.29 27.66 -10.19
C ASP A 898 1.08 27.20 -10.71
N GLN A 899 1.77 28.02 -11.51
CA GLN A 899 3.18 27.81 -11.89
C GLN A 899 3.47 26.43 -12.53
N ALA A 900 2.55 25.95 -13.36
CA ALA A 900 2.76 24.80 -14.24
C ALA A 900 4.08 24.92 -15.02
N HIS A 901 4.75 23.77 -15.21
CA HIS A 901 6.13 23.61 -15.70
C HIS A 901 7.24 24.30 -14.87
N LEU A 902 6.94 25.32 -14.06
CA LEU A 902 7.90 26.06 -13.23
C LEU A 902 8.11 25.38 -11.87
N GLN A 903 8.95 25.97 -11.01
CA GLN A 903 9.09 25.57 -9.61
C GLN A 903 7.89 26.05 -8.78
N ASN A 904 7.61 25.33 -7.69
CA ASN A 904 6.51 25.65 -6.76
C ASN A 904 5.13 25.58 -7.43
N GLU A 905 5.00 24.64 -8.37
CA GLU A 905 3.71 24.28 -8.92
C GLU A 905 2.73 23.94 -7.79
N ARG A 906 1.52 24.47 -7.89
CA ARG A 906 0.47 24.33 -6.88
C ARG A 906 -0.91 24.22 -7.51
N ILE A 907 -1.90 23.80 -6.73
CA ILE A 907 -3.33 23.98 -7.05
C ILE A 907 -4.09 24.38 -5.80
N SER A 908 -5.06 25.30 -5.92
CA SER A 908 -5.95 25.68 -4.82
C SER A 908 -6.86 24.52 -4.42
N VAL A 909 -6.93 24.21 -3.11
CA VAL A 909 -7.85 23.18 -2.58
C VAL A 909 -9.31 23.55 -2.87
N ASN A 910 -9.64 24.84 -2.82
CA ASN A 910 -10.97 25.33 -3.18
C ASN A 910 -11.26 25.13 -4.68
N ASN A 911 -10.27 25.34 -5.55
CA ASN A 911 -10.40 25.10 -6.98
C ASN A 911 -10.57 23.60 -7.29
N LEU A 912 -9.79 22.74 -6.67
CA LEU A 912 -9.86 21.29 -6.84
C LEU A 912 -11.23 20.73 -6.38
N ARG A 913 -11.70 21.15 -5.19
CA ARG A 913 -13.01 20.76 -4.64
C ARG A 913 -14.19 21.31 -5.45
N LYS A 914 -14.15 22.58 -5.84
CA LYS A 914 -15.20 23.18 -6.68
C LYS A 914 -15.14 22.67 -8.11
N GLY A 915 -13.97 22.30 -8.63
CA GLY A 915 -13.78 21.61 -9.90
C GLY A 915 -14.55 20.29 -9.90
N GLN A 916 -14.33 19.43 -8.90
CA GLN A 916 -15.13 18.22 -8.69
C GLN A 916 -16.65 18.53 -8.67
N ALA A 917 -17.08 19.54 -7.89
CA ALA A 917 -18.50 19.89 -7.79
C ALA A 917 -19.10 20.46 -9.11
N VAL A 918 -18.32 21.20 -9.91
CA VAL A 918 -18.71 21.62 -11.26
C VAL A 918 -18.92 20.40 -12.15
N ILE A 919 -18.01 19.42 -12.12
CA ILE A 919 -18.15 18.17 -12.89
C ILE A 919 -19.38 17.38 -12.44
N GLU A 920 -19.64 17.25 -11.12
CA GLU A 920 -20.88 16.62 -10.64
C GLU A 920 -22.14 17.32 -11.18
N ARG A 921 -22.18 18.65 -11.15
CA ARG A 921 -23.31 19.44 -11.67
C ARG A 921 -23.47 19.30 -13.18
N PHE A 922 -22.37 19.35 -13.94
CA PHE A 922 -22.34 19.18 -15.39
C PHE A 922 -22.94 17.81 -15.77
N LEU A 923 -22.39 16.71 -15.25
CA LEU A 923 -22.85 15.35 -15.58
C LEU A 923 -24.33 15.12 -15.16
N VAL A 924 -24.76 15.65 -14.01
CA VAL A 924 -26.18 15.59 -13.58
C VAL A 924 -27.11 16.43 -14.47
N SER A 925 -26.61 17.50 -15.09
CA SER A 925 -27.42 18.31 -16.02
C SER A 925 -27.68 17.56 -17.33
N LEU A 926 -26.68 16.84 -17.85
CA LEU A 926 -26.78 16.06 -19.08
C LEU A 926 -27.78 14.90 -18.95
N GLY A 927 -27.77 14.19 -17.82
CA GLY A 927 -28.70 13.10 -17.54
C GLY A 927 -30.19 13.49 -17.41
N LYS A 928 -30.49 14.79 -17.34
CA LYS A 928 -31.86 15.33 -17.21
C LYS A 928 -32.39 15.97 -18.49
N ARG A 929 -31.55 16.17 -19.51
CA ARG A 929 -31.97 16.75 -20.78
C ARG A 929 -32.52 15.63 -21.67
N GLU A 930 -33.72 15.83 -22.21
CA GLU A 930 -34.12 15.14 -23.43
C GLU A 930 -33.29 15.75 -24.56
N LEU A 931 -32.12 15.17 -24.82
CA LEU A 931 -31.29 15.52 -25.98
C LEU A 931 -32.08 15.13 -27.24
N SER A 932 -32.32 16.12 -28.12
CA SER A 932 -33.29 16.07 -29.22
C SER A 932 -32.76 15.48 -30.51
#